data_AF-A0A1H6B6M8-F1
#
_entry.id   AF-A0A1H6B6M8-F1
#
_cell.length_a   1.000
_cell.length_b   1.000
_cell.length_c   1.000
_cell.angle_alpha   90.00
_cell.angle_beta   90.00
_cell.angle_gamma   90.00
#
_symmetry.space_group_name_H-M   'P 1'
#
loop_
_entity.id
_entity.type
_entity.pdbx_description
1 polymer ?
#
loop_
_entity_poly.entity_id
_entity_poly.type
_entity_poly.pdbx_seq_one_letter_code
_entity_poly.pdbx_strand_id
1 'polypeptide(L)'
;MAFLGLGSRSQQPNRLGTIQVGTSEYGVAIPIGWGRFKAPIKLLDFADFSSQEVTQGGKGGGGNFDYEYYAAVDALICHGPIDTFGDVYDGGGASSLVGATEEFTIPSGGGTYQVTNGGYGDDAFYYDEGVTYAKDYSLTANDFGSDGSVTVTGNQPAPMAYTGGSPSALQYTHSNTGLYTFAAADEGKTVSITYAYTTADLSNINTGPGTNSPLSPLQRYAITAILGSDAGTPWGYMVSKYPTRALAYAGIARLVCSSMDLGTGATVPSLSVEVINGRGKAFGSGVADCDPAVVIADFLTDAKAGCNWPYLGDLTVLSNFYVANNLFVSPFLDSARKALSFLQEICDLTNAAPVWSGSQLKIIPYGDTSATANGRTFTPPTQPVYEIDESEFLCEPGKNALEIPDTDLADNYNRVTWQFSAANDNYNTQIIHEQDEASILTNTLLPMKTVNAEMYRVQLYAAIAMNMMLRRQSVALRKYQFKLPWYYQLLEPMDIIVANLTTGNLGATPMRIVSVEEDEDDELAIIAEDFLYGVAGGVQYPKGATGGNQPGAHDLPGATQLLAAFQPNTRLTGGSDQLWLALTGGTSWGGCRVWLSKDGNSYAEIAKQYGSSRAGVLTNALAAGSDPDTTNTASISTSGTLSSGSQADADAFATLALIGSELISYETATLTGSTATTNNYDLGTYLRRGIFAGNSQAHSAGEVFVRLDDAITKYSVDPVLQGQVIYLKFTSWNLYGNEEQDLANVQAYPINLGASASTATNVTVRSFANSGGTTATVAVYKSGGALTDGGTGTLANGASVTLPAQSWATEALGTWYGINFNPATSAYVIYTDRNAWLADQLTMLAIGSTTTPASGATALLPDDYDDVGSQPTTNPQGAWLSGQTAGISGSAFTAPLYDVDGGSESNASINYYGWAGTTTAAKTLSLTAAFTAVGGAGYMPITYTLDGSTWSTLVAQTSTTASASYSASVPSGTDLSNVVVSISAFSATPAAGHTSSARITVSNLQIA
;
A
#
# COMPACT_ATOMS: atom_id res chain seq x y z
N MET A 1 -48.08 42.41 62.32
CA MET A 1 -47.64 41.91 63.65
C MET A 1 -47.11 40.50 63.46
N ALA A 2 -45.95 40.23 64.03
CA ALA A 2 -45.15 39.02 63.84
C ALA A 2 -45.81 37.76 64.42
N PHE A 3 -45.57 36.61 63.80
CA PHE A 3 -45.58 35.31 64.48
C PHE A 3 -44.42 34.45 63.95
N LEU A 4 -43.64 33.93 64.89
CA LEU A 4 -42.41 33.17 64.70
C LEU A 4 -42.68 31.78 64.10
N GLY A 5 -42.00 31.47 62.99
CA GLY A 5 -41.83 30.11 62.47
C GLY A 5 -40.37 29.70 62.58
N LEU A 6 -40.10 28.72 63.45
CA LEU A 6 -38.81 28.06 63.62
C LEU A 6 -38.31 27.51 62.27
N GLY A 7 -37.21 28.06 61.78
CA GLY A 7 -36.48 27.48 60.65
C GLY A 7 -35.88 26.14 61.08
N SER A 8 -36.32 25.06 60.45
CA SER A 8 -35.61 23.79 60.49
C SER A 8 -34.19 24.03 59.96
N ARG A 9 -33.18 23.72 60.78
CA ARG A 9 -31.84 23.46 60.25
C ARG A 9 -32.01 22.28 59.30
N SER A 10 -31.72 22.46 58.01
CA SER A 10 -31.59 21.34 57.09
C SER A 10 -30.62 20.34 57.74
N GLN A 11 -31.05 19.09 57.86
CA GLN A 11 -30.15 18.02 58.29
C GLN A 11 -28.89 18.12 57.43
N GLN A 12 -27.73 18.30 58.07
CA GLN A 12 -26.48 17.98 57.39
C GLN A 12 -26.61 16.51 56.93
N PRO A 13 -26.42 16.20 55.65
CA PRO A 13 -26.35 14.81 55.24
C PRO A 13 -25.24 14.14 56.06
N ASN A 14 -25.56 13.00 56.68
CA ASN A 14 -24.60 12.24 57.46
C ASN A 14 -23.38 11.91 56.58
N ARG A 15 -22.25 12.57 56.87
CA ARG A 15 -20.99 12.51 56.10
C ARG A 15 -20.35 11.12 56.03
N LEU A 16 -20.83 10.16 56.82
CA LEU A 16 -20.38 8.76 56.84
C LEU A 16 -21.32 7.80 56.07
N GLY A 17 -22.53 8.23 55.71
CA GLY A 17 -23.57 7.36 55.12
C GLY A 17 -23.55 7.28 53.60
N THR A 18 -22.65 8.02 52.94
CA THR A 18 -22.58 8.18 51.48
C THR A 18 -21.38 7.48 50.84
N ILE A 19 -20.58 6.72 51.59
CA ILE A 19 -19.59 5.83 50.99
C ILE A 19 -20.36 4.71 50.28
N GLN A 20 -20.60 4.88 48.98
CA GLN A 20 -21.08 3.83 48.11
C GLN A 20 -19.87 3.14 47.49
N VAL A 21 -19.42 2.04 48.08
CA VAL A 21 -18.48 1.15 47.40
C VAL A 21 -19.29 0.36 46.38
N GLY A 22 -19.08 0.61 45.09
CA GLY A 22 -19.87 0.05 43.98
C GLY A 22 -20.00 -1.47 44.03
N THR A 23 -18.96 -2.16 44.52
CA THR A 23 -18.96 -3.59 44.85
C THR A 23 -17.77 -3.92 45.77
N SER A 24 -18.02 -4.22 47.05
CA SER A 24 -17.05 -4.94 47.89
C SER A 24 -17.51 -6.39 47.95
N GLU A 25 -16.95 -7.23 47.10
CA GLU A 25 -17.37 -8.63 46.97
C GLU A 25 -16.35 -9.55 47.66
N TYR A 26 -16.80 -10.24 48.71
CA TYR A 26 -15.99 -11.28 49.36
C TYR A 26 -16.15 -12.60 48.59
N GLY A 27 -15.03 -13.21 48.18
CA GLY A 27 -15.01 -14.51 47.50
C GLY A 27 -14.98 -14.46 45.97
N VAL A 28 -14.68 -13.30 45.37
CA VAL A 28 -14.46 -13.19 43.90
C VAL A 28 -13.09 -13.75 43.54
N ALA A 29 -13.02 -14.41 42.38
CA ALA A 29 -11.75 -14.84 41.81
C ALA A 29 -10.83 -13.64 41.55
N ILE A 30 -9.54 -13.80 41.87
CA ILE A 30 -8.48 -12.88 41.45
C ILE A 30 -8.32 -13.07 39.94
N PRO A 31 -8.48 -12.02 39.12
CA PRO A 31 -8.34 -12.15 37.67
C PRO A 31 -6.92 -12.57 37.28
N ILE A 32 -6.82 -13.38 36.24
CA ILE A 32 -5.55 -13.80 35.65
C ILE A 32 -5.59 -13.40 34.19
N GLY A 33 -4.57 -12.70 33.70
CA GLY A 33 -4.48 -12.36 32.29
C GLY A 33 -3.03 -12.40 31.81
N TRP A 34 -2.87 -12.68 30.53
CA TRP A 34 -1.58 -12.77 29.86
C TRP A 34 -1.48 -11.67 28.81
N GLY A 35 -0.27 -11.13 28.62
CA GLY A 35 -0.03 -10.14 27.58
C GLY A 35 -0.72 -8.82 27.90
N ARG A 36 -1.46 -8.25 26.94
CA ARG A 36 -2.09 -6.94 27.06
C ARG A 36 -3.62 -7.05 27.15
N PHE A 37 -4.21 -6.58 28.24
CA PHE A 37 -5.67 -6.66 28.46
C PHE A 37 -6.21 -5.53 29.34
N LYS A 38 -7.48 -5.19 29.16
CA LYS A 38 -8.19 -4.23 30.02
C LYS A 38 -8.81 -4.95 31.21
N ALA A 39 -8.55 -4.47 32.42
CA ALA A 39 -9.10 -5.01 33.66
C ALA A 39 -9.75 -3.91 34.52
N PRO A 40 -10.94 -4.15 35.09
CA PRO A 40 -11.57 -3.22 36.02
C PRO A 40 -10.87 -3.24 37.39
N ILE A 41 -10.90 -2.11 38.08
CA ILE A 41 -10.35 -2.01 39.45
C ILE A 41 -11.26 -2.75 40.46
N LYS A 42 -10.67 -3.42 41.45
CA LYS A 42 -11.38 -4.02 42.60
C LYS A 42 -10.81 -3.47 43.92
N LEU A 43 -11.61 -2.82 44.75
CA LEU A 43 -11.13 -2.16 45.96
C LEU A 43 -10.58 -3.16 47.01
N LEU A 44 -9.36 -2.93 47.52
CA LEU A 44 -8.72 -3.68 48.61
C LEU A 44 -8.70 -2.91 49.92
N ASP A 45 -8.26 -1.66 49.91
CA ASP A 45 -8.22 -0.78 51.09
C ASP A 45 -8.61 0.67 50.71
N PHE A 46 -9.13 1.38 51.70
CA PHE A 46 -9.62 2.75 51.60
C PHE A 46 -9.27 3.51 52.89
N ALA A 47 -8.53 4.60 52.76
CA ALA A 47 -8.05 5.40 53.89
C ALA A 47 -8.09 6.91 53.59
N ASP A 48 -7.81 7.74 54.59
CA ASP A 48 -7.64 9.19 54.44
C ASP A 48 -8.79 9.93 53.72
N PHE A 49 -10.03 9.49 53.93
CA PHE A 49 -11.19 10.17 53.36
C PHE A 49 -11.29 11.60 53.87
N SER A 50 -11.32 12.55 52.94
CA SER A 50 -11.35 13.98 53.19
C SER A 50 -12.26 14.69 52.18
N SER A 51 -12.62 15.94 52.48
CA SER A 51 -13.47 16.78 51.64
C SER A 51 -12.89 18.18 51.51
N GLN A 52 -12.94 18.76 50.32
CA GLN A 52 -12.53 20.13 50.03
C GLN A 52 -13.73 20.95 49.56
N GLU A 53 -13.88 22.17 50.09
CA GLU A 53 -14.92 23.11 49.64
C GLU A 53 -14.52 23.73 48.30
N VAL A 54 -15.39 23.59 47.30
CA VAL A 54 -15.24 24.22 45.99
C VAL A 54 -16.34 25.27 45.77
N THR A 55 -15.92 26.45 45.30
CA THR A 55 -16.82 27.59 45.10
C THR A 55 -17.40 27.55 43.69
N GLN A 56 -18.72 27.43 43.56
CA GLN A 56 -19.37 27.50 42.26
C GLN A 56 -19.45 28.96 41.78
N GLY A 57 -18.82 29.27 40.64
CA GLY A 57 -18.85 30.59 40.01
C GLY A 57 -20.19 30.92 39.36
N GLY A 58 -21.22 31.21 40.15
CA GLY A 58 -22.51 31.72 39.67
C GLY A 58 -22.53 33.26 39.57
N LYS A 59 -22.93 33.82 38.42
CA LYS A 59 -23.26 35.24 38.28
C LYS A 59 -24.56 35.55 39.03
N GLY A 60 -24.47 35.78 40.34
CA GLY A 60 -25.58 36.20 41.18
C GLY A 60 -25.29 35.90 42.65
N GLY A 61 -25.08 36.95 43.45
CA GLY A 61 -24.62 36.87 44.83
C GLY A 61 -25.44 35.92 45.72
N GLY A 62 -24.85 34.77 46.01
CA GLY A 62 -25.32 33.75 46.95
C GLY A 62 -24.47 32.49 46.77
N GLY A 63 -23.33 32.41 47.45
CA GLY A 63 -22.40 31.27 47.29
C GLY A 63 -22.98 29.99 47.88
N ASN A 64 -23.42 29.06 47.02
CA ASN A 64 -23.52 27.65 47.38
C ASN A 64 -22.11 27.05 47.28
N PHE A 65 -21.65 26.45 48.37
CA PHE A 65 -20.42 25.65 48.39
C PHE A 65 -20.80 24.23 47.96
N ASP A 66 -20.04 23.68 47.02
CA ASP A 66 -20.07 22.24 46.73
C ASP A 66 -18.82 21.59 47.36
N TYR A 67 -18.82 20.27 47.50
CA TYR A 67 -17.71 19.54 48.10
C TYR A 67 -17.14 18.54 47.10
N GLU A 68 -15.83 18.57 46.91
CA GLU A 68 -15.09 17.47 46.27
C GLU A 68 -14.52 16.57 47.36
N TYR A 69 -14.55 15.26 47.12
CA TYR A 69 -14.09 14.25 48.08
C TYR A 69 -12.84 13.57 47.58
N TYR A 70 -11.92 13.27 48.49
CA TYR A 70 -10.65 12.62 48.17
C TYR A 70 -10.37 11.48 49.15
N ALA A 71 -9.73 10.40 48.69
CA ALA A 71 -9.31 9.30 49.56
C ALA A 71 -8.04 8.61 49.06
N ALA A 72 -7.31 7.98 49.98
CA ALA A 72 -6.29 7.00 49.64
C ALA A 72 -6.98 5.68 49.23
N VAL A 73 -6.73 5.21 48.02
CA VAL A 73 -7.36 4.02 47.41
C VAL A 73 -6.27 3.02 47.02
N ASP A 74 -6.48 1.77 47.43
CA ASP A 74 -5.66 0.60 47.07
C ASP A 74 -6.57 -0.41 46.38
N ALA A 75 -6.31 -0.71 45.10
CA ALA A 75 -7.17 -1.54 44.27
C ALA A 75 -6.40 -2.68 43.60
N LEU A 76 -6.97 -3.88 43.65
CA LEU A 76 -6.53 -5.06 42.92
C LEU A 76 -6.90 -4.93 41.44
N ILE A 77 -5.97 -5.31 40.57
CA ILE A 77 -6.20 -5.43 39.13
C ILE A 77 -6.22 -6.90 38.69
N CYS A 78 -5.10 -7.60 38.89
CA CYS A 78 -4.92 -8.99 38.47
C CYS A 78 -3.78 -9.68 39.24
N HIS A 79 -3.60 -10.97 39.01
CA HIS A 79 -2.40 -11.68 39.42
C HIS A 79 -1.20 -11.24 38.57
N GLY A 80 -0.13 -10.79 39.22
CA GLY A 80 1.13 -10.38 38.61
C GLY A 80 2.11 -11.54 38.37
N PRO A 81 3.36 -11.24 38.01
CA PRO A 81 3.88 -9.89 37.77
C PRO A 81 3.28 -9.25 36.51
N ILE A 82 3.30 -7.92 36.46
CA ILE A 82 3.03 -7.09 35.28
C ILE A 82 4.21 -6.13 35.07
N ASP A 83 4.38 -5.58 33.86
CA ASP A 83 5.43 -4.56 33.64
C ASP A 83 4.98 -3.18 34.08
N THR A 84 3.78 -2.76 33.67
CA THR A 84 3.16 -1.49 34.05
C THR A 84 1.67 -1.47 33.68
N PHE A 85 1.00 -0.34 33.96
CA PHE A 85 -0.32 -0.03 33.42
C PHE A 85 -0.18 0.86 32.19
N GLY A 86 -0.89 0.50 31.12
CA GLY A 86 -1.06 1.30 29.90
C GLY A 86 -2.18 2.31 30.09
N ASP A 87 -3.12 2.35 29.16
CA ASP A 87 -4.20 3.33 29.23
C ASP A 87 -5.17 3.13 30.41
N VAL A 88 -5.59 4.24 31.00
CA VAL A 88 -6.60 4.30 32.07
C VAL A 88 -7.92 4.79 31.50
N TYR A 89 -8.98 4.02 31.72
CA TYR A 89 -10.33 4.28 31.23
C TYR A 89 -11.26 4.70 32.35
N ASP A 90 -11.99 5.79 32.16
CA ASP A 90 -13.10 6.23 33.00
C ASP A 90 -14.38 6.48 32.16
N GLY A 91 -15.47 6.88 32.82
CA GLY A 91 -16.74 7.18 32.12
C GLY A 91 -16.69 8.37 31.15
N GLY A 92 -15.57 9.11 31.10
CA GLY A 92 -15.33 10.25 30.22
C GLY A 92 -14.28 10.00 29.12
N GLY A 93 -13.57 8.88 29.11
CA GLY A 93 -12.61 8.51 28.06
C GLY A 93 -11.40 7.70 28.56
N ALA A 94 -10.38 7.59 27.70
CA ALA A 94 -9.09 6.93 27.97
C ALA A 94 -7.95 7.95 28.13
N SER A 95 -6.84 7.56 28.74
CA SER A 95 -5.57 8.29 28.60
C SER A 95 -5.04 8.20 27.16
N SER A 96 -4.04 9.03 26.85
CA SER A 96 -3.46 9.13 25.50
C SER A 96 -1.98 8.75 25.54
N LEU A 97 -1.70 7.48 25.84
CA LEU A 97 -0.39 6.91 25.55
C LEU A 97 -0.28 6.66 24.05
N VAL A 98 0.90 6.91 23.49
CA VAL A 98 1.16 6.80 22.05
C VAL A 98 2.34 5.86 21.85
N GLY A 99 2.19 4.89 20.94
CA GLY A 99 3.26 4.01 20.52
C GLY A 99 4.13 4.66 19.44
N ALA A 100 5.44 4.42 19.50
CA ALA A 100 6.42 4.82 18.48
C ALA A 100 7.36 3.66 18.17
N THR A 101 7.89 3.65 16.94
CA THR A 101 9.01 2.79 16.56
C THR A 101 10.08 3.63 15.90
N GLU A 102 11.32 3.50 16.37
CA GLU A 102 12.48 4.21 15.84
C GLU A 102 13.57 3.22 15.43
N GLU A 103 14.25 3.49 14.32
CA GLU A 103 15.35 2.65 13.85
C GLU A 103 16.71 3.18 14.31
N PHE A 104 17.59 2.26 14.68
CA PHE A 104 18.95 2.57 15.10
C PHE A 104 19.94 1.55 14.52
N THR A 105 21.04 2.02 13.93
CA THR A 105 22.13 1.14 13.51
C THR A 105 23.23 1.14 14.57
N ILE A 106 23.52 -0.03 15.13
CA ILE A 106 24.47 -0.16 16.24
C ILE A 106 25.90 0.17 15.76
N PRO A 107 26.56 1.17 16.33
CA PRO A 107 27.91 1.57 15.91
C PRO A 107 28.98 0.60 16.43
N SER A 108 30.20 0.77 15.92
CA SER A 108 31.34 -0.06 16.34
C SER A 108 31.64 0.08 17.82
N GLY A 109 31.82 -1.06 18.50
CA GLY A 109 31.98 -1.11 19.95
C GLY A 109 30.67 -1.08 20.76
N GLY A 110 29.52 -1.13 20.10
CA GLY A 110 28.21 -1.02 20.73
C GLY A 110 27.77 0.43 20.83
N GLY A 111 26.59 0.70 21.39
CA GLY A 111 26.09 2.06 21.44
C GLY A 111 24.85 2.24 22.30
N THR A 112 24.53 3.51 22.56
CA THR A 112 23.31 3.91 23.24
C THR A 112 22.44 4.75 22.30
N TYR A 113 21.13 4.60 22.38
CA TYR A 113 20.17 5.37 21.61
C TYR A 113 19.11 5.96 22.55
N GLN A 114 18.94 7.27 22.47
CA GLN A 114 17.91 7.99 23.22
C GLN A 114 16.71 8.19 22.30
N VAL A 115 15.56 7.64 22.70
CA VAL A 115 14.32 7.82 21.92
C VAL A 115 13.93 9.30 21.83
N THR A 116 13.33 9.68 20.70
CA THR A 116 13.12 11.10 20.35
C THR A 116 11.69 11.60 20.52
N ASN A 117 10.68 10.72 20.56
CA ASN A 117 9.29 11.14 20.75
C ASN A 117 8.94 11.34 22.24
N GLY A 118 8.45 12.54 22.56
CA GLY A 118 7.83 12.86 23.85
C GLY A 118 7.45 14.33 23.98
N GLY A 119 6.23 14.59 24.48
CA GLY A 119 5.61 15.91 24.38
C GLY A 119 6.23 16.99 25.27
N TYR A 120 6.80 16.64 26.43
CA TYR A 120 7.26 17.62 27.41
C TYR A 120 8.33 17.02 28.36
N GLY A 121 9.58 17.51 28.28
CA GLY A 121 10.65 17.23 29.27
C GLY A 121 11.33 15.85 29.18
N ASP A 122 12.18 15.54 30.17
CA ASP A 122 12.93 14.29 30.30
C ASP A 122 12.04 13.04 30.59
N ASP A 123 10.71 13.23 30.74
CA ASP A 123 9.70 12.22 31.10
C ASP A 123 8.84 11.76 29.89
N ALA A 124 9.41 11.85 28.70
CA ALA A 124 8.83 11.45 27.42
C ALA A 124 8.41 9.96 27.37
N PHE A 125 9.35 9.08 27.72
CA PHE A 125 9.21 7.63 27.66
C PHE A 125 8.33 7.10 28.80
N TYR A 126 7.46 6.13 28.49
CA TYR A 126 6.56 5.55 29.49
C TYR A 126 6.83 4.04 29.71
N TYR A 127 6.85 3.22 28.65
CA TYR A 127 7.31 1.83 28.75
C TYR A 127 7.92 1.30 27.45
N ASP A 128 8.74 0.26 27.57
CA ASP A 128 9.35 -0.47 26.46
C ASP A 128 8.34 -1.50 25.89
N GLU A 129 8.20 -1.55 24.56
CA GLU A 129 7.48 -2.62 23.86
C GLU A 129 8.45 -3.61 23.20
N GLY A 130 9.74 -3.29 23.18
CA GLY A 130 10.85 -4.15 22.85
C GLY A 130 11.58 -3.78 21.57
N VAL A 131 12.62 -4.54 21.27
CA VAL A 131 13.54 -4.27 20.16
C VAL A 131 13.63 -5.45 19.20
N THR A 132 13.48 -5.20 17.91
CA THR A 132 13.73 -6.19 16.85
C THR A 132 14.98 -5.85 16.05
N TYR A 133 15.55 -6.83 15.36
CA TYR A 133 16.59 -6.64 14.35
C TYR A 133 16.30 -7.48 13.11
N ALA A 134 16.85 -7.07 11.97
CA ALA A 134 16.78 -7.83 10.73
C ALA A 134 17.68 -9.09 10.81
N LYS A 135 17.08 -10.27 10.66
CA LYS A 135 17.76 -11.58 10.69
C LYS A 135 17.57 -12.31 9.36
N ASP A 136 18.67 -12.63 8.70
CA ASP A 136 18.64 -13.49 7.52
C ASP A 136 18.22 -14.94 7.86
N TYR A 137 17.50 -15.58 6.96
CA TYR A 137 17.15 -17.00 7.06
C TYR A 137 17.31 -17.72 5.73
N SER A 138 17.53 -19.03 5.83
CA SER A 138 17.56 -19.98 4.72
C SER A 138 16.90 -21.27 5.18
N LEU A 139 15.70 -21.54 4.69
CA LEU A 139 14.89 -22.70 5.05
C LEU A 139 14.70 -23.58 3.82
N THR A 140 15.10 -24.85 3.92
CA THR A 140 14.72 -25.87 2.94
C THR A 140 13.39 -26.49 3.38
N ALA A 141 12.29 -26.03 2.79
CA ALA A 141 10.97 -26.63 2.97
C ALA A 141 10.89 -27.92 2.15
N ASN A 142 10.36 -28.97 2.76
CA ASN A 142 10.12 -30.27 2.13
C ASN A 142 8.86 -30.91 2.75
N ASP A 143 7.78 -30.14 2.70
CA ASP A 143 6.52 -30.51 3.33
C ASP A 143 5.81 -31.56 2.48
N PHE A 144 5.25 -32.60 3.10
CA PHE A 144 4.57 -33.67 2.38
C PHE A 144 3.30 -33.15 1.69
N GLY A 145 3.14 -33.46 0.40
CA GLY A 145 2.05 -32.96 -0.44
C GLY A 145 2.37 -31.67 -1.21
N SER A 146 3.55 -31.07 -1.00
CA SER A 146 4.04 -29.95 -1.83
C SER A 146 4.56 -30.42 -3.20
N ASP A 147 4.73 -29.48 -4.14
CA ASP A 147 5.27 -29.74 -5.50
C ASP A 147 6.77 -30.16 -5.51
N GLY A 148 7.41 -30.22 -4.34
CA GLY A 148 8.79 -30.63 -4.15
C GLY A 148 9.51 -29.76 -3.12
N SER A 149 10.79 -30.10 -2.86
CA SER A 149 11.59 -29.31 -1.93
C SER A 149 11.94 -27.94 -2.52
N VAL A 150 11.69 -26.88 -1.73
CA VAL A 150 11.98 -25.50 -2.09
C VAL A 150 12.84 -24.88 -0.99
N THR A 151 13.94 -24.23 -1.38
CA THR A 151 14.71 -23.42 -0.42
C THR A 151 14.24 -21.97 -0.49
N VAL A 152 13.70 -21.49 0.63
CA VAL A 152 13.25 -20.12 0.82
C VAL A 152 14.31 -19.37 1.62
N THR A 153 14.82 -18.29 1.05
CA THR A 153 15.77 -17.40 1.71
C THR A 153 15.19 -16.00 1.79
N GLY A 154 15.49 -15.28 2.87
CA GLY A 154 15.05 -13.90 3.03
C GLY A 154 15.54 -13.31 4.33
N ASN A 155 14.92 -12.20 4.73
CA ASN A 155 15.17 -11.55 6.00
C ASN A 155 13.84 -11.48 6.79
N GLN A 156 13.93 -11.59 8.11
CA GLN A 156 12.79 -11.53 9.03
C GLN A 156 13.12 -10.62 10.22
N PRO A 157 12.14 -9.93 10.80
CA PRO A 157 12.33 -9.34 12.12
C PRO A 157 12.57 -10.46 13.14
N ALA A 158 13.55 -10.27 14.02
CA ALA A 158 13.81 -11.17 15.12
C ALA A 158 13.92 -10.37 16.44
N PRO A 159 13.36 -10.90 17.54
CA PRO A 159 13.39 -10.22 18.83
C PRO A 159 14.82 -10.18 19.42
N MET A 160 15.19 -9.06 20.03
CA MET A 160 16.30 -8.98 20.98
C MET A 160 15.77 -9.19 22.40
N ALA A 161 16.61 -9.73 23.30
CA ALA A 161 16.20 -9.99 24.68
C ALA A 161 16.53 -8.81 25.60
N TYR A 162 15.55 -8.34 26.37
CA TYR A 162 15.79 -7.37 27.44
C TYR A 162 16.64 -7.97 28.56
N THR A 163 17.55 -7.18 29.11
CA THR A 163 18.31 -7.50 30.32
C THR A 163 18.39 -6.31 31.26
N GLY A 164 18.28 -6.57 32.58
CA GLY A 164 18.46 -5.55 33.61
C GLY A 164 19.92 -5.19 33.89
N GLY A 165 20.88 -5.78 33.17
CA GLY A 165 22.31 -5.55 33.31
C GLY A 165 22.98 -5.11 32.00
N SER A 166 24.31 -5.24 31.94
CA SER A 166 25.04 -4.95 30.70
C SER A 166 24.64 -5.95 29.59
N PRO A 167 24.25 -5.47 28.40
CA PRO A 167 23.79 -6.35 27.32
C PRO A 167 24.94 -7.20 26.75
N SER A 168 24.66 -8.48 26.53
CA SER A 168 25.45 -9.38 25.68
C SER A 168 24.92 -9.37 24.24
N ALA A 169 25.51 -10.15 23.34
CA ALA A 169 25.02 -10.27 21.96
C ALA A 169 23.51 -10.60 21.90
N LEU A 170 22.78 -9.92 21.03
CA LEU A 170 21.33 -10.00 20.87
C LEU A 170 20.52 -9.62 22.12
N GLN A 171 21.10 -8.82 23.01
CA GLN A 171 20.43 -8.26 24.17
C GLN A 171 20.44 -6.74 24.15
N TYR A 172 19.48 -6.14 24.83
CA TYR A 172 19.42 -4.71 25.07
C TYR A 172 19.02 -4.42 26.52
N THR A 173 19.33 -3.21 26.98
CA THR A 173 18.78 -2.66 28.22
C THR A 173 18.28 -1.25 27.96
N HIS A 174 17.39 -0.73 28.80
CA HIS A 174 16.88 0.63 28.69
C HIS A 174 16.81 1.31 30.06
N SER A 175 16.86 2.64 30.08
CA SER A 175 16.56 3.44 31.27
C SER A 175 15.07 3.76 31.38
N ASN A 176 14.64 4.30 32.52
CA ASN A 176 13.29 4.86 32.70
C ASN A 176 13.05 6.15 31.90
N THR A 177 14.09 6.68 31.24
CA THR A 177 14.01 7.85 30.36
C THR A 177 14.08 7.46 28.89
N GLY A 178 14.04 6.17 28.56
CA GLY A 178 14.11 5.67 27.19
C GLY A 178 15.52 5.70 26.56
N LEU A 179 16.58 5.60 27.36
CA LEU A 179 17.95 5.41 26.85
C LEU A 179 18.22 3.91 26.66
N TYR A 180 18.20 3.44 25.42
CA TYR A 180 18.51 2.06 25.06
C TYR A 180 20.02 1.86 24.93
N THR A 181 20.53 0.70 25.35
CA THR A 181 21.95 0.33 25.25
C THR A 181 22.09 -1.05 24.62
N PHE A 182 23.05 -1.18 23.69
CA PHE A 182 23.30 -2.39 22.90
C PHE A 182 24.74 -2.88 23.03
N ALA A 183 24.93 -4.18 22.85
CA ALA A 183 26.24 -4.82 22.96
C ALA A 183 27.14 -4.57 21.74
N ALA A 184 28.45 -4.55 21.97
CA ALA A 184 29.45 -4.44 20.91
C ALA A 184 29.40 -5.58 19.88
N ALA A 185 28.95 -6.76 20.30
CA ALA A 185 28.79 -7.92 19.42
C ALA A 185 27.67 -7.76 18.37
N ASP A 186 26.85 -6.72 18.50
CA ASP A 186 25.74 -6.41 17.59
C ASP A 186 26.05 -5.25 16.63
N GLU A 187 27.32 -4.84 16.54
CA GLU A 187 27.80 -3.85 15.57
C GLU A 187 27.26 -4.12 14.16
N GLY A 188 26.76 -3.06 13.51
CA GLY A 188 26.26 -3.08 12.13
C GLY A 188 24.84 -3.61 11.96
N LYS A 189 24.21 -4.15 13.02
CA LYS A 189 22.77 -4.51 12.96
C LYS A 189 21.92 -3.25 13.03
N THR A 190 20.93 -3.16 12.13
CA THR A 190 19.83 -2.19 12.26
C THR A 190 18.76 -2.80 13.14
N VAL A 191 18.41 -2.08 14.20
CA VAL A 191 17.37 -2.46 15.17
C VAL A 191 16.19 -1.51 15.07
N SER A 192 14.98 -2.02 15.30
CA SER A 192 13.76 -1.22 15.42
C SER A 192 13.31 -1.27 16.89
N ILE A 193 13.31 -0.11 17.54
CA ILE A 193 13.01 0.09 18.95
C ILE A 193 11.56 0.55 19.07
N THR A 194 10.70 -0.27 19.67
CA THR A 194 9.28 0.05 19.87
C THR A 194 9.02 0.37 21.33
N TYR A 195 8.30 1.47 21.59
CA TYR A 195 8.03 1.96 22.94
C TYR A 195 6.75 2.80 22.98
N ALA A 196 6.20 2.97 24.18
CA ALA A 196 5.10 3.89 24.44
C ALA A 196 5.61 5.16 25.13
N TYR A 197 5.03 6.30 24.77
CA TYR A 197 5.34 7.61 25.31
C TYR A 197 4.06 8.39 25.58
N THR A 198 4.15 9.45 26.39
CA THR A 198 3.03 10.35 26.63
C THR A 198 3.24 11.70 25.97
N THR A 199 2.15 12.28 25.46
CA THR A 199 2.13 13.68 24.98
C THR A 199 1.67 14.65 26.06
N ALA A 200 1.20 14.14 27.20
CA ALA A 200 0.68 14.92 28.31
C ALA A 200 1.78 15.19 29.34
N ASP A 201 1.81 16.42 29.87
CA ASP A 201 2.70 16.79 30.96
C ASP A 201 2.33 16.02 32.25
N LEU A 202 3.19 15.09 32.67
CA LEU A 202 3.06 14.32 33.92
C LEU A 202 3.63 15.06 35.13
N SER A 203 4.34 16.17 34.95
CA SER A 203 4.98 16.91 36.06
C SER A 203 3.98 17.65 36.95
N ASN A 204 2.74 17.83 36.48
CA ASN A 204 1.65 18.51 37.20
C ASN A 204 0.68 17.58 37.95
N ILE A 205 0.99 16.28 38.11
CA ILE A 205 0.15 15.31 38.84
C ILE A 205 -0.13 15.72 40.31
N ASN A 206 0.66 16.64 40.89
CA ASN A 206 0.55 17.07 42.29
C ASN A 206 0.04 18.50 42.51
N THR A 207 -0.39 19.23 41.48
CA THR A 207 -0.96 20.58 41.67
C THR A 207 -2.47 20.52 41.54
N GLY A 208 -3.17 20.76 42.65
CA GLY A 208 -4.63 20.77 42.73
C GLY A 208 -5.35 21.65 41.69
N PRO A 209 -6.69 21.63 41.68
CA PRO A 209 -7.50 22.03 40.53
C PRO A 209 -7.30 23.51 40.22
N GLY A 210 -6.60 23.79 39.11
CA GLY A 210 -6.08 25.14 38.85
C GLY A 210 -6.00 25.57 37.39
N THR A 211 -6.51 24.81 36.41
CA THR A 211 -6.67 25.28 35.02
C THR A 211 -7.68 24.41 34.28
N ASN A 212 -8.67 25.04 33.63
CA ASN A 212 -9.82 24.41 32.95
C ASN A 212 -9.48 23.67 31.64
N SER A 213 -8.41 22.88 31.60
CA SER A 213 -8.19 21.91 30.51
C SER A 213 -8.68 20.53 30.98
N PRO A 214 -9.36 19.74 30.14
CA PRO A 214 -9.73 18.37 30.51
C PRO A 214 -8.45 17.58 30.79
N LEU A 215 -8.18 17.29 32.07
CA LEU A 215 -7.07 16.42 32.48
C LEU A 215 -7.38 15.00 31.99
N SER A 216 -6.38 14.33 31.41
CA SER A 216 -6.48 12.91 31.08
C SER A 216 -6.74 12.07 32.36
N PRO A 217 -7.36 10.88 32.27
CA PRO A 217 -7.58 10.02 33.43
C PRO A 217 -6.31 9.76 34.26
N LEU A 218 -5.15 9.61 33.59
CA LEU A 218 -3.84 9.46 34.23
C LEU A 218 -3.46 10.69 35.07
N GLN A 219 -3.73 11.90 34.57
CA GLN A 219 -3.48 13.17 35.28
C GLN A 219 -4.49 13.45 36.40
N ARG A 220 -5.74 13.01 36.27
CA ARG A 220 -6.79 13.23 37.27
C ARG A 220 -6.57 12.42 38.55
N TYR A 221 -6.17 11.15 38.40
CA TYR A 221 -6.17 10.22 39.52
C TYR A 221 -4.79 9.91 40.12
N ALA A 222 -3.70 10.51 39.66
CA ALA A 222 -2.35 10.37 40.26
C ALA A 222 -1.99 8.92 40.62
N ILE A 223 -2.17 8.02 39.66
CA ILE A 223 -2.13 6.57 39.88
C ILE A 223 -0.68 6.07 39.92
N THR A 224 -0.38 5.15 40.84
CA THR A 224 0.89 4.41 40.89
C THR A 224 0.65 2.91 40.74
N ALA A 225 1.50 2.23 39.96
CA ALA A 225 1.47 0.79 39.81
C ALA A 225 2.32 0.07 40.87
N ILE A 226 1.78 -1.00 41.45
CA ILE A 226 2.53 -2.01 42.19
C ILE A 226 2.46 -3.30 41.38
N LEU A 227 3.62 -3.78 40.92
CA LEU A 227 3.73 -4.73 39.82
C LEU A 227 3.38 -6.19 40.16
N GLY A 228 3.02 -6.50 41.41
CA GLY A 228 2.59 -7.85 41.80
C GLY A 228 3.71 -8.89 41.87
N SER A 229 4.84 -8.53 42.48
CA SER A 229 5.93 -9.48 42.74
C SER A 229 5.49 -10.63 43.65
N ASP A 230 6.18 -11.77 43.56
CA ASP A 230 5.90 -12.96 44.35
C ASP A 230 5.93 -12.75 45.87
N ALA A 231 6.81 -11.88 46.35
CA ALA A 231 6.89 -11.53 47.78
C ALA A 231 5.80 -10.53 48.18
N GLY A 232 5.21 -9.82 47.21
CA GLY A 232 4.39 -8.65 47.43
C GLY A 232 5.24 -7.43 47.83
N THR A 233 4.69 -6.25 47.60
CA THR A 233 5.33 -4.99 47.97
C THR A 233 4.31 -4.15 48.74
N PRO A 234 4.54 -3.83 50.03
CA PRO A 234 3.68 -2.90 50.75
C PRO A 234 3.67 -1.53 50.06
N TRP A 235 2.50 -0.89 50.00
CA TRP A 235 2.42 0.46 49.44
C TRP A 235 3.12 1.47 50.36
N GLY A 236 4.13 2.17 49.84
CA GLY A 236 4.98 3.08 50.63
C GLY A 236 4.20 4.14 51.43
N TYR A 237 3.10 4.66 50.88
CA TYR A 237 2.22 5.59 51.59
C TYR A 237 1.64 4.97 52.86
N MET A 238 1.13 3.73 52.77
CA MET A 238 0.57 3.00 53.91
C MET A 238 1.63 2.62 54.92
N VAL A 239 2.84 2.27 54.49
CA VAL A 239 3.97 2.05 55.40
C VAL A 239 4.27 3.31 56.21
N SER A 240 4.22 4.48 55.57
CA SER A 240 4.54 5.75 56.21
C SER A 240 3.47 6.25 57.19
N LYS A 241 2.18 6.20 56.82
CA LYS A 241 1.07 6.76 57.61
C LYS A 241 0.34 5.72 58.47
N TYR A 242 0.27 4.49 58.00
CA TYR A 242 -0.55 3.43 58.57
C TYR A 242 0.18 2.08 58.65
N PRO A 243 1.36 2.01 59.31
CA PRO A 243 2.25 0.84 59.23
C PRO A 243 1.61 -0.47 59.69
N THR A 244 0.61 -0.43 60.59
CA THR A 244 -0.08 -1.62 61.09
C THR A 244 -1.09 -2.24 60.11
N ARG A 245 -1.44 -1.54 59.03
CA ARG A 245 -2.33 -2.03 57.95
C ARG A 245 -1.63 -2.10 56.60
N ALA A 246 -0.33 -1.80 56.54
CA ALA A 246 0.44 -1.83 55.29
C ALA A 246 0.66 -3.28 54.84
N LEU A 247 -0.23 -3.79 54.00
CA LEU A 247 -0.18 -5.15 53.47
C LEU A 247 0.60 -5.19 52.14
N ALA A 248 1.35 -6.28 51.94
CA ALA A 248 2.19 -6.46 50.75
C ALA A 248 1.45 -7.07 49.55
N TYR A 249 0.39 -7.84 49.80
CA TYR A 249 -0.37 -8.64 48.81
C TYR A 249 0.53 -9.38 47.80
N ALA A 250 1.01 -10.56 48.19
CA ALA A 250 1.89 -11.40 47.37
C ALA A 250 1.25 -11.77 46.03
N GLY A 251 1.98 -11.57 44.93
CA GLY A 251 1.55 -11.93 43.57
C GLY A 251 0.42 -11.07 43.00
N ILE A 252 0.01 -9.99 43.67
CA ILE A 252 -1.13 -9.16 43.23
C ILE A 252 -0.65 -7.85 42.65
N ALA A 253 -0.96 -7.61 41.37
CA ALA A 253 -0.78 -6.32 40.74
C ALA A 253 -1.87 -5.36 41.23
N ARG A 254 -1.45 -4.17 41.67
CA ARG A 254 -2.32 -3.20 42.34
C ARG A 254 -2.13 -1.81 41.80
N LEU A 255 -3.24 -1.09 41.79
CA LEU A 255 -3.35 0.32 41.51
C LEU A 255 -3.51 1.06 42.82
N VAL A 256 -2.61 1.98 43.13
CA VAL A 256 -2.66 2.76 44.36
C VAL A 256 -2.68 4.25 44.05
N CYS A 257 -3.47 5.00 44.81
CA CYS A 257 -3.52 6.46 44.75
C CYS A 257 -3.65 7.04 46.15
N SER A 258 -2.75 7.94 46.55
CA SER A 258 -2.76 8.55 47.89
C SER A 258 -3.86 9.60 48.10
N SER A 259 -4.46 10.11 47.03
CA SER A 259 -5.48 11.17 47.07
C SER A 259 -6.37 11.12 45.82
N MET A 260 -7.10 10.02 45.63
CA MET A 260 -8.00 9.81 44.51
C MET A 260 -9.19 10.77 44.63
N ASP A 261 -9.44 11.55 43.60
CA ASP A 261 -10.66 12.35 43.45
C ASP A 261 -11.88 11.44 43.30
N LEU A 262 -12.86 11.58 44.18
CA LEU A 262 -14.12 10.84 44.23
C LEU A 262 -15.30 11.68 43.71
N GLY A 263 -15.00 12.86 43.16
CA GLY A 263 -15.97 13.86 42.74
C GLY A 263 -16.86 14.36 43.88
N THR A 264 -18.03 14.87 43.54
CA THR A 264 -19.02 15.38 44.51
C THR A 264 -19.86 14.28 45.17
N GLY A 265 -19.79 13.05 44.64
CA GLY A 265 -20.57 11.90 45.12
C GLY A 265 -19.93 11.10 46.24
N ALA A 266 -18.65 11.34 46.57
CA ALA A 266 -17.87 10.53 47.52
C ALA A 266 -17.81 9.03 47.18
N THR A 267 -17.84 8.71 45.87
CA THR A 267 -17.85 7.34 45.36
C THR A 267 -16.56 7.07 44.60
N VAL A 268 -15.96 5.89 44.82
CA VAL A 268 -14.81 5.45 44.02
C VAL A 268 -15.23 5.37 42.55
N PRO A 269 -14.52 6.04 41.63
CA PRO A 269 -14.88 6.03 40.21
C PRO A 269 -14.76 4.61 39.65
N SER A 270 -15.65 4.28 38.72
CA SER A 270 -15.53 3.05 37.93
C SER A 270 -14.38 3.21 36.95
N LEU A 271 -13.21 2.68 37.30
CA LEU A 271 -12.02 2.71 36.46
C LEU A 271 -11.73 1.32 35.89
N SER A 272 -11.19 1.29 34.68
CA SER A 272 -10.49 0.14 34.13
C SER A 272 -9.11 0.57 33.67
N VAL A 273 -8.14 -0.32 33.73
CA VAL A 273 -6.78 -0.07 33.27
C VAL A 273 -6.36 -1.13 32.28
N GLU A 274 -5.62 -0.71 31.27
CA GLU A 274 -4.85 -1.61 30.44
C GLU A 274 -3.64 -2.11 31.24
N VAL A 275 -3.49 -3.43 31.27
CA VAL A 275 -2.34 -4.11 31.85
C VAL A 275 -1.36 -4.40 30.74
N ILE A 276 -0.09 -4.05 30.93
CA ILE A 276 1.01 -4.37 30.02
C ILE A 276 1.78 -5.56 30.57
N ASN A 277 2.01 -6.54 29.70
CA ASN A 277 2.77 -7.75 29.98
C ASN A 277 2.28 -8.53 31.22
N GLY A 278 0.99 -8.86 31.22
CA GLY A 278 0.39 -9.74 32.23
C GLY A 278 1.14 -11.07 32.35
N ARG A 279 1.40 -11.47 33.60
CA ARG A 279 2.18 -12.66 33.99
C ARG A 279 3.65 -12.62 33.53
N GLY A 280 4.12 -11.51 32.95
CA GLY A 280 5.46 -11.41 32.35
C GLY A 280 5.65 -12.34 31.15
N LYS A 281 4.60 -12.57 30.35
CA LYS A 281 4.57 -13.56 29.25
C LYS A 281 4.38 -12.97 27.85
N ALA A 282 4.33 -11.65 27.70
CA ALA A 282 4.30 -11.00 26.40
C ALA A 282 5.50 -11.46 25.56
N PHE A 283 5.29 -11.56 24.25
CA PHE A 283 6.35 -11.94 23.33
C PHE A 283 7.47 -10.88 23.31
N GLY A 284 7.08 -9.60 23.44
CA GLY A 284 7.97 -8.45 23.34
C GLY A 284 8.28 -8.08 21.90
N SER A 285 9.26 -7.20 21.70
CA SER A 285 9.76 -6.82 20.36
C SER A 285 8.69 -6.20 19.45
N GLY A 286 7.93 -5.26 20.00
CA GLY A 286 6.79 -4.61 19.34
C GLY A 286 5.49 -5.42 19.39
N VAL A 287 5.49 -6.60 20.01
CA VAL A 287 4.30 -7.44 20.21
C VAL A 287 3.98 -7.54 21.70
N ALA A 288 2.93 -6.83 22.13
CA ALA A 288 2.47 -6.82 23.52
C ALA A 288 1.65 -8.09 23.90
N ASP A 289 1.23 -8.87 22.91
CA ASP A 289 0.51 -10.13 23.07
C ASP A 289 1.46 -11.32 23.29
N CYS A 290 0.94 -12.47 23.71
CA CYS A 290 1.73 -13.64 24.05
C CYS A 290 1.77 -14.69 22.93
N ASP A 291 2.87 -15.45 22.89
CA ASP A 291 2.87 -16.77 22.27
C ASP A 291 1.88 -17.68 23.03
N PRO A 292 0.85 -18.26 22.37
CA PRO A 292 -0.10 -19.13 23.04
C PRO A 292 0.54 -20.36 23.70
N ALA A 293 1.68 -20.87 23.20
CA ALA A 293 2.39 -21.97 23.83
C ALA A 293 2.94 -21.58 25.21
N VAL A 294 3.40 -20.34 25.37
CA VAL A 294 3.85 -19.79 26.66
C VAL A 294 2.68 -19.63 27.63
N VAL A 295 1.52 -19.20 27.13
CA VAL A 295 0.28 -19.12 27.93
C VAL A 295 -0.14 -20.50 28.43
N ILE A 296 -0.16 -21.50 27.54
CA ILE A 296 -0.51 -22.87 27.90
C ILE A 296 0.45 -23.43 28.95
N ALA A 297 1.76 -23.25 28.75
CA ALA A 297 2.77 -23.71 29.70
C ALA A 297 2.56 -23.08 31.09
N ASP A 298 2.40 -21.76 31.15
CA ASP A 298 2.20 -21.03 32.40
C ASP A 298 0.86 -21.40 33.08
N PHE A 299 -0.24 -21.49 32.31
CA PHE A 299 -1.55 -21.88 32.83
C PHE A 299 -1.57 -23.31 33.39
N LEU A 300 -0.93 -24.25 32.71
CA LEU A 300 -0.94 -25.65 33.15
C LEU A 300 0.06 -25.90 34.29
N THR A 301 1.26 -25.34 34.22
CA THR A 301 2.37 -25.74 35.13
C THR A 301 2.54 -24.85 36.36
N ASP A 302 2.06 -23.61 36.34
CA ASP A 302 2.25 -22.72 37.49
C ASP A 302 1.48 -23.22 38.73
N ALA A 303 2.16 -23.24 39.86
CA ALA A 303 1.63 -23.81 41.10
C ALA A 303 0.76 -22.84 41.92
N LYS A 304 0.77 -21.54 41.61
CA LYS A 304 0.09 -20.49 42.38
C LYS A 304 -1.22 -20.05 41.72
N ALA A 305 -1.13 -19.75 40.44
CA ALA A 305 -2.17 -19.20 39.59
C ALA A 305 -2.49 -20.10 38.39
N GLY A 306 -1.78 -21.21 38.21
CA GLY A 306 -2.08 -22.24 37.20
C GLY A 306 -2.73 -23.49 37.78
N CYS A 307 -2.71 -24.58 37.00
CA CYS A 307 -3.29 -25.86 37.35
C CYS A 307 -2.33 -26.81 38.10
N ASN A 308 -1.04 -26.48 38.18
CA ASN A 308 0.02 -27.35 38.69
C ASN A 308 0.02 -28.77 38.07
N TRP A 309 -0.25 -28.85 36.76
CA TRP A 309 -0.40 -30.07 35.99
C TRP A 309 0.95 -30.57 35.46
N PRO A 310 1.41 -31.79 35.80
CA PRO A 310 2.78 -32.22 35.53
C PRO A 310 2.98 -32.95 34.18
N TYR A 311 1.91 -33.27 33.46
CA TYR A 311 1.97 -34.14 32.27
C TYR A 311 2.06 -33.38 30.93
N LEU A 312 2.50 -32.13 30.92
CA LEU A 312 2.63 -31.36 29.67
C LEU A 312 3.86 -31.84 28.86
N GLY A 313 3.68 -32.07 27.57
CA GLY A 313 4.75 -32.41 26.62
C GLY A 313 5.54 -31.19 26.14
N ASP A 314 6.49 -31.41 25.22
CA ASP A 314 7.27 -30.34 24.59
C ASP A 314 6.38 -29.47 23.68
N LEU A 315 6.46 -28.15 23.84
CA LEU A 315 5.69 -27.16 23.07
C LEU A 315 6.56 -26.44 22.02
N THR A 316 7.80 -26.85 21.79
CA THR A 316 8.73 -26.16 20.88
C THR A 316 8.18 -26.04 19.45
N VAL A 317 7.65 -27.13 18.90
CA VAL A 317 7.05 -27.13 17.54
C VAL A 317 5.82 -26.22 17.50
N LEU A 318 5.01 -26.23 18.56
CA LEU A 318 3.81 -25.42 18.69
C LEU A 318 4.14 -23.92 18.76
N SER A 319 5.10 -23.54 19.62
CA SER A 319 5.61 -22.16 19.74
C SER A 319 6.18 -21.67 18.41
N ASN A 320 6.98 -22.50 17.72
CA ASN A 320 7.48 -22.16 16.39
C ASN A 320 6.35 -21.94 15.39
N PHE A 321 5.31 -22.79 15.39
CA PHE A 321 4.14 -22.62 14.54
C PHE A 321 3.43 -21.29 14.80
N TYR A 322 3.09 -21.01 16.06
CA TYR A 322 2.36 -19.79 16.41
C TYR A 322 3.14 -18.53 16.07
N VAL A 323 4.40 -18.45 16.50
CA VAL A 323 5.23 -17.26 16.32
C VAL A 323 5.58 -17.03 14.84
N ALA A 324 5.91 -18.09 14.09
CA ALA A 324 6.22 -17.97 12.66
C ALA A 324 4.99 -17.62 11.81
N ASN A 325 3.77 -17.87 12.30
CA ASN A 325 2.52 -17.54 11.61
C ASN A 325 1.79 -16.30 12.20
N ASN A 326 2.45 -15.51 13.06
CA ASN A 326 1.85 -14.33 13.71
C ASN A 326 0.55 -14.63 14.50
N LEU A 327 0.51 -15.76 15.21
CA LEU A 327 -0.58 -16.12 16.10
C LEU A 327 -0.22 -15.72 17.52
N PHE A 328 -0.65 -14.52 17.93
CA PHE A 328 -0.44 -14.00 19.29
C PHE A 328 -1.77 -13.70 19.98
N VAL A 329 -1.82 -13.97 21.29
CA VAL A 329 -3.04 -13.88 22.12
C VAL A 329 -2.78 -13.22 23.47
N SER A 330 -3.78 -12.53 24.00
CA SER A 330 -3.82 -11.96 25.35
C SER A 330 -5.12 -12.36 26.09
N PRO A 331 -5.24 -13.65 26.47
CA PRO A 331 -6.43 -14.13 27.18
C PRO A 331 -6.53 -13.53 28.58
N PHE A 332 -7.76 -13.30 29.03
CA PHE A 332 -8.09 -12.74 30.33
C PHE A 332 -9.21 -13.55 30.98
N LEU A 333 -8.98 -13.97 32.23
CA LEU A 333 -9.87 -14.77 33.05
C LEU A 333 -10.26 -13.97 34.29
N ASP A 334 -11.48 -13.45 34.31
CA ASP A 334 -12.03 -12.68 35.43
C ASP A 334 -12.98 -13.50 36.34
N SER A 335 -13.24 -14.74 35.95
CA SER A 335 -14.22 -15.64 36.54
C SER A 335 -13.76 -17.09 36.48
N ALA A 336 -14.28 -17.92 37.39
CA ALA A 336 -13.92 -19.33 37.45
C ALA A 336 -14.52 -20.11 36.27
N ARG A 337 -13.70 -20.87 35.56
CA ARG A 337 -14.11 -21.77 34.47
C ARG A 337 -13.34 -23.09 34.52
N LYS A 338 -13.86 -24.13 33.84
CA LYS A 338 -13.19 -25.43 33.72
C LYS A 338 -11.86 -25.24 32.97
N ALA A 339 -10.76 -25.74 33.53
CA ALA A 339 -9.44 -25.63 32.90
C ALA A 339 -9.41 -26.24 31.49
N LEU A 340 -10.04 -27.40 31.30
CA LEU A 340 -10.17 -28.05 30.00
C LEU A 340 -10.87 -27.14 28.97
N SER A 341 -11.92 -26.41 29.35
CA SER A 341 -12.62 -25.54 28.39
C SER A 341 -11.82 -24.31 28.01
N PHE A 342 -10.88 -23.87 28.86
CA PHE A 342 -9.98 -22.78 28.52
C PHE A 342 -8.86 -23.27 27.59
N LEU A 343 -8.27 -24.43 27.88
CA LEU A 343 -7.26 -25.04 27.01
C LEU A 343 -7.82 -25.35 25.62
N GLN A 344 -9.04 -25.91 25.55
CA GLN A 344 -9.72 -26.20 24.29
C GLN A 344 -9.97 -24.92 23.49
N GLU A 345 -10.41 -23.83 24.15
CA GLU A 345 -10.63 -22.55 23.48
C GLU A 345 -9.34 -22.01 22.84
N ILE A 346 -8.20 -22.09 23.56
CA ILE A 346 -6.91 -21.68 22.99
C ILE A 346 -6.57 -22.53 21.76
N CYS A 347 -6.69 -23.86 21.86
CA CYS A 347 -6.37 -24.77 20.76
C CYS A 347 -7.27 -24.55 19.53
N ASP A 348 -8.58 -24.42 19.74
CA ASP A 348 -9.57 -24.21 18.67
C ASP A 348 -9.34 -22.89 17.94
N LEU A 349 -9.07 -21.81 18.69
CA LEU A 349 -8.86 -20.47 18.13
C LEU A 349 -7.46 -20.26 17.54
N THR A 350 -6.53 -21.20 17.74
CA THR A 350 -5.15 -21.12 17.23
C THR A 350 -4.78 -22.28 16.30
N ASN A 351 -5.75 -23.07 15.84
CA ASN A 351 -5.56 -24.16 14.89
C ASN A 351 -4.58 -25.26 15.38
N ALA A 352 -4.81 -25.75 16.60
CA ALA A 352 -4.05 -26.87 17.19
C ALA A 352 -4.95 -27.91 17.86
N ALA A 353 -4.43 -29.10 18.11
CA ALA A 353 -5.13 -30.18 18.79
C ALA A 353 -4.32 -30.71 20.00
N PRO A 354 -4.94 -30.83 21.19
CA PRO A 354 -4.34 -31.55 22.30
C PRO A 354 -4.46 -33.06 22.07
N VAL A 355 -3.35 -33.80 22.16
CA VAL A 355 -3.29 -35.25 21.94
C VAL A 355 -2.53 -35.94 23.07
N TRP A 356 -3.02 -37.11 23.48
CA TRP A 356 -2.29 -37.96 24.41
C TRP A 356 -1.22 -38.76 23.67
N SER A 357 -0.01 -38.71 24.19
CA SER A 357 1.12 -39.50 23.73
C SER A 357 1.78 -40.16 24.94
N GLY A 358 1.56 -41.46 25.08
CA GLY A 358 1.93 -42.20 26.29
C GLY A 358 1.41 -41.51 27.56
N SER A 359 2.31 -41.01 28.40
CA SER A 359 1.99 -40.33 29.66
C SER A 359 2.00 -38.80 29.59
N GLN A 360 2.11 -38.20 28.40
CA GLN A 360 2.19 -36.76 28.21
C GLN A 360 1.09 -36.24 27.29
N LEU A 361 0.62 -35.04 27.57
CA LEU A 361 -0.27 -34.27 26.72
C LEU A 361 0.59 -33.43 25.77
N LYS A 362 0.65 -33.83 24.50
CA LYS A 362 1.21 -33.01 23.42
C LYS A 362 0.13 -32.08 22.89
N ILE A 363 0.53 -30.98 22.29
CA ILE A 363 -0.36 -30.10 21.53
C ILE A 363 0.28 -29.91 20.17
N ILE A 364 -0.40 -30.38 19.12
CA ILE A 364 0.13 -30.45 17.77
C ILE A 364 -0.65 -29.46 16.90
N PRO A 365 0.03 -28.53 16.20
CA PRO A 365 -0.65 -27.63 15.29
C PRO A 365 -1.15 -28.38 14.06
N TYR A 366 -2.27 -27.95 13.48
CA TYR A 366 -2.74 -28.47 12.18
C TYR A 366 -1.90 -27.95 11.00
N GLY A 367 -1.07 -26.92 11.22
CA GLY A 367 -0.24 -26.29 10.20
C GLY A 367 0.57 -27.29 9.38
N ASP A 368 0.47 -27.17 8.07
CA ASP A 368 1.01 -28.11 7.09
C ASP A 368 2.12 -27.51 6.20
N THR A 369 2.38 -26.20 6.36
CA THR A 369 3.29 -25.43 5.51
C THR A 369 4.41 -24.82 6.36
N SER A 370 5.64 -24.98 5.91
CA SER A 370 6.83 -24.36 6.50
C SER A 370 6.74 -22.82 6.51
N ALA A 371 7.08 -22.20 7.63
CA ALA A 371 6.99 -20.75 7.81
C ALA A 371 8.17 -20.19 8.61
N THR A 372 8.56 -18.94 8.35
CA THR A 372 9.61 -18.25 9.11
C THR A 372 9.24 -16.79 9.33
N ALA A 373 9.10 -16.39 10.60
CA ALA A 373 8.86 -15.02 11.02
C ALA A 373 9.19 -14.84 12.51
N ASN A 374 9.38 -13.60 12.94
CA ASN A 374 9.59 -13.23 14.35
C ASN A 374 10.75 -14.01 15.01
N GLY A 375 11.80 -14.30 14.23
CA GLY A 375 12.97 -15.04 14.66
C GLY A 375 12.77 -16.55 14.83
N ARG A 376 11.58 -17.09 14.51
CA ARG A 376 11.22 -18.50 14.61
C ARG A 376 10.99 -19.11 13.24
N THR A 377 11.30 -20.41 13.14
CA THR A 377 11.07 -21.21 11.94
C THR A 377 10.24 -22.42 12.32
N PHE A 378 9.09 -22.56 11.68
CA PHE A 378 8.21 -23.70 11.78
C PHE A 378 8.47 -24.65 10.61
N THR A 379 8.73 -25.91 10.94
CA THR A 379 8.76 -27.02 10.00
C THR A 379 7.66 -28.00 10.42
N PRO A 380 6.63 -28.21 9.59
CA PRO A 380 5.49 -29.03 9.96
C PRO A 380 5.85 -30.52 9.96
N PRO A 381 5.33 -31.32 10.91
CA PRO A 381 5.56 -32.77 10.95
C PRO A 381 4.64 -33.51 9.96
N THR A 382 4.72 -33.17 8.67
CA THR A 382 3.77 -33.69 7.65
C THR A 382 4.16 -35.03 7.02
N GLN A 383 5.34 -35.55 7.34
CA GLN A 383 5.82 -36.81 6.75
C GLN A 383 4.98 -38.00 7.22
N PRO A 384 4.47 -38.85 6.30
CA PRO A 384 3.74 -40.04 6.68
C PRO A 384 4.59 -40.97 7.54
N VAL A 385 4.01 -41.45 8.64
CA VAL A 385 4.67 -42.37 9.58
C VAL A 385 4.63 -43.80 9.05
N TYR A 386 3.51 -44.17 8.39
CA TYR A 386 3.34 -45.47 7.76
C TYR A 386 2.64 -45.34 6.40
N GLU A 387 2.95 -46.29 5.52
CA GLU A 387 2.14 -46.61 4.35
C GLU A 387 1.45 -47.95 4.62
N ILE A 388 0.14 -47.99 4.46
CA ILE A 388 -0.69 -49.18 4.66
C ILE A 388 -1.45 -49.54 3.38
N ASP A 389 -1.78 -50.80 3.20
CA ASP A 389 -2.58 -51.34 2.11
C ASP A 389 -3.82 -52.10 2.62
N GLU A 390 -4.66 -52.55 1.69
CA GLU A 390 -5.91 -53.22 2.01
C GLU A 390 -5.75 -54.54 2.80
N SER A 391 -4.59 -55.17 2.74
CA SER A 391 -4.34 -56.45 3.41
C SER A 391 -4.11 -56.29 4.91
N GLU A 392 -3.87 -55.06 5.37
CA GLU A 392 -3.52 -54.76 6.76
C GLU A 392 -4.72 -54.36 7.61
N PHE A 393 -5.86 -54.06 7.00
CA PHE A 393 -7.08 -53.79 7.74
C PHE A 393 -7.64 -55.06 8.39
N LEU A 394 -8.03 -54.94 9.67
CA LEU A 394 -8.77 -55.97 10.37
C LEU A 394 -10.27 -55.80 10.13
N CYS A 395 -10.98 -56.90 9.90
CA CYS A 395 -12.44 -56.87 9.79
C CYS A 395 -13.08 -58.16 10.31
N GLU A 396 -14.24 -58.02 10.93
CA GLU A 396 -15.08 -59.18 11.26
C GLU A 396 -15.71 -59.77 9.99
N PRO A 397 -15.95 -61.10 9.96
CA PRO A 397 -16.65 -61.73 8.84
C PRO A 397 -18.01 -61.08 8.55
N GLY A 398 -18.17 -60.50 7.35
CA GLY A 398 -19.41 -59.86 6.91
C GLY A 398 -19.51 -58.35 7.21
N LYS A 399 -18.45 -57.73 7.73
CA LYS A 399 -18.30 -56.28 7.87
C LYS A 399 -17.37 -55.71 6.81
N ASN A 400 -17.43 -54.40 6.58
CA ASN A 400 -16.49 -53.70 5.72
C ASN A 400 -15.19 -53.45 6.50
N ALA A 401 -14.03 -53.63 5.87
CA ALA A 401 -12.73 -53.36 6.48
C ALA A 401 -12.43 -51.85 6.62
N LEU A 402 -13.09 -51.04 5.78
CA LEU A 402 -13.01 -49.58 5.77
C LEU A 402 -14.42 -49.01 5.60
N GLU A 403 -14.81 -48.09 6.49
CA GLU A 403 -16.07 -47.36 6.43
C GLU A 403 -15.79 -45.86 6.21
N ILE A 404 -16.49 -45.26 5.24
CA ILE A 404 -16.42 -43.84 4.93
C ILE A 404 -17.83 -43.27 5.15
N PRO A 405 -18.14 -42.76 6.35
CA PRO A 405 -19.44 -42.15 6.60
C PRO A 405 -19.62 -40.90 5.72
N ASP A 406 -20.84 -40.72 5.21
CA ASP A 406 -21.22 -39.51 4.48
C ASP A 406 -21.07 -38.29 5.39
N THR A 407 -20.46 -37.23 4.87
CA THR A 407 -20.38 -35.93 5.54
C THR A 407 -21.53 -35.06 5.05
N ASP A 408 -22.33 -34.48 5.97
CA ASP A 408 -23.42 -33.60 5.59
C ASP A 408 -22.87 -32.29 5.02
N LEU A 409 -23.42 -31.84 3.90
CA LEU A 409 -23.06 -30.56 3.28
C LEU A 409 -23.36 -29.38 4.22
N ALA A 410 -24.34 -29.53 5.12
CA ALA A 410 -24.69 -28.51 6.11
C ALA A 410 -23.57 -28.20 7.11
N ASP A 411 -22.61 -29.12 7.27
CA ASP A 411 -21.47 -28.96 8.19
C ASP A 411 -20.25 -28.29 7.53
N ASN A 412 -20.29 -28.01 6.22
CA ASN A 412 -19.22 -27.34 5.48
C ASN A 412 -19.40 -25.81 5.47
N TYR A 413 -19.03 -25.17 6.57
CA TYR A 413 -19.17 -23.71 6.70
C TYR A 413 -18.27 -22.96 5.72
N ASN A 414 -18.84 -22.02 4.95
CA ASN A 414 -18.10 -21.19 4.00
C ASN A 414 -18.02 -19.70 4.38
N ARG A 415 -18.43 -19.38 5.62
CA ARG A 415 -18.23 -18.08 6.26
C ARG A 415 -18.00 -18.24 7.75
N VAL A 416 -16.94 -17.63 8.26
CA VAL A 416 -16.62 -17.54 9.70
C VAL A 416 -16.71 -16.08 10.13
N THR A 417 -17.29 -15.84 11.31
CA THR A 417 -17.41 -14.49 11.89
C THR A 417 -16.92 -14.54 13.33
N TRP A 418 -15.98 -13.67 13.68
CA TRP A 418 -15.48 -13.54 15.06
C TRP A 418 -15.80 -12.16 15.61
N GLN A 419 -16.01 -12.11 16.90
CA GLN A 419 -16.06 -10.89 17.68
C GLN A 419 -14.92 -10.90 18.71
N PHE A 420 -14.29 -9.76 18.95
CA PHE A 420 -13.21 -9.61 19.94
C PHE A 420 -13.10 -8.15 20.38
N SER A 421 -12.52 -7.91 21.56
CA SER A 421 -12.23 -6.55 22.05
C SER A 421 -10.87 -6.06 21.52
N ALA A 422 -10.87 -5.03 20.67
CA ALA A 422 -9.67 -4.56 19.97
C ALA A 422 -8.89 -3.49 20.78
N ALA A 423 -7.59 -3.71 21.01
CA ALA A 423 -6.78 -2.81 21.83
C ALA A 423 -6.59 -1.42 21.21
N ASN A 424 -6.45 -1.34 19.87
CA ASN A 424 -6.31 -0.07 19.16
C ASN A 424 -7.60 0.79 19.11
N ASP A 425 -8.72 0.24 19.58
CA ASP A 425 -10.03 0.89 19.65
C ASP A 425 -10.55 0.84 21.09
N ASN A 426 -9.68 1.13 22.07
CA ASN A 426 -10.02 1.24 23.49
C ASN A 426 -10.73 0.00 24.08
N TYR A 427 -10.43 -1.18 23.53
CA TYR A 427 -11.09 -2.45 23.85
C TYR A 427 -12.61 -2.44 23.58
N ASN A 428 -13.05 -1.71 22.56
CA ASN A 428 -14.39 -1.84 22.01
C ASN A 428 -14.52 -3.17 21.26
N THR A 429 -15.71 -3.76 21.31
CA THR A 429 -16.00 -4.99 20.57
C THR A 429 -16.03 -4.72 19.08
N GLN A 430 -15.16 -5.40 18.33
CA GLN A 430 -15.13 -5.42 16.89
C GLN A 430 -15.63 -6.76 16.36
N ILE A 431 -16.23 -6.73 15.16
CA ILE A 431 -16.72 -7.91 14.47
C ILE A 431 -16.04 -7.97 13.11
N ILE A 432 -15.39 -9.10 12.83
CA ILE A 432 -14.73 -9.39 11.56
C ILE A 432 -15.28 -10.68 10.97
N HIS A 433 -15.18 -10.84 9.66
CA HIS A 433 -15.60 -12.05 8.97
C HIS A 433 -14.69 -12.36 7.80
N GLU A 434 -14.57 -13.66 7.51
CA GLU A 434 -13.92 -14.21 6.33
C GLU A 434 -14.89 -15.17 5.65
N GLN A 435 -14.83 -15.22 4.32
CA GLN A 435 -15.73 -16.05 3.53
C GLN A 435 -15.08 -16.52 2.23
N ASP A 436 -15.49 -17.71 1.79
CA ASP A 436 -15.10 -18.30 0.51
C ASP A 436 -16.18 -18.02 -0.55
N GLU A 437 -15.93 -17.01 -1.37
CA GLU A 437 -16.85 -16.57 -2.43
C GLU A 437 -17.14 -17.67 -3.47
N ALA A 438 -16.16 -18.52 -3.77
CA ALA A 438 -16.32 -19.58 -4.76
C ALA A 438 -17.22 -20.70 -4.24
N SER A 439 -17.05 -21.07 -2.97
CA SER A 439 -17.94 -22.00 -2.29
C SER A 439 -19.35 -21.43 -2.15
N ILE A 440 -19.51 -20.15 -1.82
CA ILE A 440 -20.82 -19.50 -1.69
C ILE A 440 -21.58 -19.50 -3.02
N LEU A 441 -20.90 -19.25 -4.14
CA LEU A 441 -21.52 -19.28 -5.47
C LEU A 441 -22.08 -20.67 -5.81
N THR A 442 -21.42 -21.72 -5.34
CA THR A 442 -21.76 -23.11 -5.66
C THR A 442 -22.77 -23.71 -4.67
N ASN A 443 -22.56 -23.49 -3.37
CA ASN A 443 -23.25 -24.19 -2.29
C ASN A 443 -24.21 -23.28 -1.49
N THR A 444 -24.38 -22.03 -1.90
CA THR A 444 -25.06 -20.95 -1.14
C THR A 444 -24.33 -20.61 0.17
N LEU A 445 -24.80 -19.59 0.89
CA LEU A 445 -24.18 -19.16 2.15
C LEU A 445 -24.47 -20.16 3.27
N LEU A 446 -23.41 -20.76 3.82
CA LEU A 446 -23.41 -21.68 4.95
C LEU A 446 -22.60 -21.05 6.09
N PRO A 447 -23.19 -20.13 6.88
CA PRO A 447 -22.45 -19.38 7.88
C PRO A 447 -22.28 -20.19 9.17
N MET A 448 -21.06 -20.19 9.70
CA MET A 448 -20.77 -20.66 11.04
C MET A 448 -21.37 -19.70 12.08
N LYS A 449 -21.74 -20.21 13.26
CA LYS A 449 -22.12 -19.37 14.40
C LYS A 449 -20.97 -18.42 14.75
N THR A 450 -21.30 -17.15 15.05
CA THR A 450 -20.31 -16.16 15.50
C THR A 450 -19.54 -16.70 16.72
N VAL A 451 -18.22 -16.70 16.61
CA VAL A 451 -17.30 -17.15 17.65
C VAL A 451 -16.85 -15.95 18.47
N ASN A 452 -16.82 -16.12 19.79
CA ASN A 452 -16.27 -15.11 20.68
C ASN A 452 -14.77 -15.34 20.86
N ALA A 453 -13.94 -14.47 20.30
CA ALA A 453 -12.50 -14.62 20.20
C ALA A 453 -11.78 -13.58 21.09
N GLU A 454 -12.27 -13.41 22.32
CA GLU A 454 -11.76 -12.41 23.30
C GLU A 454 -10.31 -12.61 23.73
N MET A 455 -9.62 -13.67 23.30
CA MET A 455 -8.19 -13.78 23.51
C MET A 455 -7.37 -12.96 22.51
N TYR A 456 -7.95 -12.50 21.40
CA TYR A 456 -7.25 -11.62 20.45
C TYR A 456 -7.48 -10.15 20.78
N ARG A 457 -6.43 -9.34 20.59
CA ARG A 457 -6.44 -7.87 20.77
C ARG A 457 -6.11 -7.09 19.51
N VAL A 458 -5.45 -7.76 18.57
CA VAL A 458 -5.00 -7.20 17.31
C VAL A 458 -5.75 -7.90 16.18
N GLN A 459 -6.40 -7.09 15.34
CA GLN A 459 -7.23 -7.59 14.25
C GLN A 459 -6.46 -8.47 13.25
N LEU A 460 -5.19 -8.14 12.99
CA LEU A 460 -4.33 -8.92 12.09
C LEU A 460 -4.22 -10.38 12.55
N TYR A 461 -3.88 -10.61 13.83
CA TYR A 461 -3.73 -11.97 14.38
C TYR A 461 -5.06 -12.72 14.39
N ALA A 462 -6.16 -12.04 14.72
CA ALA A 462 -7.49 -12.61 14.67
C ALA A 462 -7.90 -13.03 13.23
N ALA A 463 -7.56 -12.22 12.22
CA ALA A 463 -7.89 -12.50 10.82
C ALA A 463 -7.08 -13.67 10.26
N ILE A 464 -5.80 -13.80 10.61
CA ILE A 464 -4.96 -14.95 10.22
C ILE A 464 -5.57 -16.25 10.77
N ALA A 465 -5.85 -16.28 12.07
CA ALA A 465 -6.41 -17.45 12.73
C ALA A 465 -7.82 -17.80 12.23
N MET A 466 -8.66 -16.79 11.98
CA MET A 466 -9.97 -16.97 11.36
C MET A 466 -9.87 -17.58 9.97
N ASN A 467 -8.88 -17.16 9.16
CA ASN A 467 -8.70 -17.70 7.82
C ASN A 467 -8.32 -19.19 7.85
N MET A 468 -7.41 -19.58 8.76
CA MET A 468 -7.08 -20.99 8.98
C MET A 468 -8.32 -21.80 9.37
N MET A 469 -9.17 -21.25 10.25
CA MET A 469 -10.43 -21.88 10.63
C MET A 469 -11.37 -22.02 9.42
N LEU A 470 -11.57 -20.95 8.64
CA LEU A 470 -12.45 -20.97 7.46
C LEU A 470 -12.01 -22.05 6.46
N ARG A 471 -10.72 -22.13 6.11
CA ARG A 471 -10.22 -23.10 5.12
C ARG A 471 -10.45 -24.53 5.55
N ARG A 472 -10.26 -24.83 6.84
CA ARG A 472 -10.51 -26.17 7.37
C ARG A 472 -12.00 -26.50 7.42
N GLN A 473 -12.87 -25.52 7.69
CA GLN A 473 -14.33 -25.70 7.78
C GLN A 473 -15.02 -25.70 6.41
N SER A 474 -14.45 -25.06 5.40
CA SER A 474 -15.04 -24.98 4.06
C SER A 474 -14.78 -26.23 3.21
N VAL A 475 -13.80 -27.04 3.59
CA VAL A 475 -13.44 -28.29 2.91
C VAL A 475 -14.16 -29.48 3.55
N ALA A 476 -14.91 -30.22 2.73
CA ALA A 476 -15.56 -31.46 3.12
C ALA A 476 -14.54 -32.60 3.28
N LEU A 477 -13.87 -32.66 4.43
CA LEU A 477 -12.92 -33.73 4.75
C LEU A 477 -13.66 -35.05 4.97
N ARG A 478 -13.34 -36.09 4.18
CA ARG A 478 -13.90 -37.43 4.43
C ARG A 478 -13.33 -37.98 5.72
N LYS A 479 -14.16 -38.68 6.48
CA LYS A 479 -13.72 -39.48 7.63
C LYS A 479 -13.60 -40.94 7.21
N TYR A 480 -12.61 -41.61 7.74
CA TYR A 480 -12.28 -43.01 7.51
C TYR A 480 -12.31 -43.73 8.85
N GLN A 481 -13.00 -44.86 8.91
CA GLN A 481 -13.06 -45.72 10.10
C GLN A 481 -12.60 -47.11 9.72
N PHE A 482 -11.57 -47.61 10.39
CA PHE A 482 -10.98 -48.92 10.12
C PHE A 482 -10.27 -49.44 11.37
N LYS A 483 -9.95 -50.73 11.38
CA LYS A 483 -9.15 -51.37 12.44
C LYS A 483 -7.78 -51.80 11.95
N LEU A 484 -6.77 -51.64 12.79
CA LEU A 484 -5.39 -52.06 12.53
C LEU A 484 -4.87 -53.02 13.62
N PRO A 485 -3.89 -53.89 13.32
CA PRO A 485 -3.27 -54.76 14.31
C PRO A 485 -2.36 -54.02 15.30
N TRP A 486 -2.13 -54.63 16.47
CA TRP A 486 -1.28 -54.07 17.54
C TRP A 486 0.13 -53.63 17.13
N TYR A 487 0.72 -54.17 16.05
CA TYR A 487 2.06 -53.75 15.65
C TYR A 487 2.12 -52.28 15.21
N TYR A 488 0.97 -51.65 14.95
CA TYR A 488 0.81 -50.21 14.72
C TYR A 488 0.57 -49.38 15.99
N GLN A 489 0.78 -49.92 17.20
CA GLN A 489 0.56 -49.23 18.49
C GLN A 489 1.33 -47.90 18.68
N LEU A 490 2.25 -47.56 17.78
CA LEU A 490 2.96 -46.28 17.79
C LEU A 490 2.20 -45.16 17.08
N LEU A 491 1.09 -45.46 16.40
CA LEU A 491 0.22 -44.45 15.79
C LEU A 491 -0.48 -43.63 16.88
N GLU A 492 -0.33 -42.32 16.80
CA GLU A 492 -0.98 -41.37 17.69
C GLU A 492 -1.97 -40.48 16.91
N PRO A 493 -2.97 -39.88 17.58
CA PRO A 493 -3.75 -38.81 16.96
C PRO A 493 -2.84 -37.70 16.41
N MET A 494 -3.22 -37.13 15.27
CA MET A 494 -2.47 -36.18 14.42
C MET A 494 -1.35 -36.77 13.55
N ASP A 495 -0.98 -38.04 13.69
CA ASP A 495 -0.06 -38.68 12.75
C ASP A 495 -0.68 -38.77 11.36
N ILE A 496 0.18 -38.71 10.34
CA ILE A 496 -0.21 -38.88 8.95
C ILE A 496 0.20 -40.28 8.50
N ILE A 497 -0.70 -40.96 7.79
CA ILE A 497 -0.47 -42.23 7.11
C ILE A 497 -0.84 -42.11 5.65
N VAL A 498 -0.35 -43.02 4.82
CA VAL A 498 -0.80 -43.17 3.43
C VAL A 498 -1.49 -44.53 3.30
N ALA A 499 -2.77 -44.55 2.93
CA ALA A 499 -3.48 -45.79 2.62
C ALA A 499 -3.51 -46.02 1.11
N ASN A 500 -2.95 -47.13 0.64
CA ASN A 500 -2.90 -47.52 -0.76
C ASN A 500 -4.13 -48.40 -1.10
N LEU A 501 -5.22 -47.74 -1.48
CA LEU A 501 -6.54 -48.34 -1.66
C LEU A 501 -6.83 -48.54 -3.15
N THR A 502 -6.57 -49.75 -3.65
CA THR A 502 -6.90 -50.18 -5.01
C THR A 502 -8.40 -50.41 -5.23
N THR A 503 -9.12 -50.83 -4.19
CA THR A 503 -10.56 -51.07 -4.17
C THR A 503 -11.28 -49.73 -3.98
N GLY A 504 -12.20 -49.40 -4.90
CA GLY A 504 -12.96 -48.14 -4.84
C GLY A 504 -12.30 -46.93 -5.53
N ASN A 505 -11.17 -47.12 -6.24
CA ASN A 505 -10.45 -46.07 -6.99
C ASN A 505 -9.96 -44.88 -6.13
N LEU A 506 -9.69 -45.09 -4.83
CA LEU A 506 -9.14 -44.04 -3.96
C LEU A 506 -7.62 -43.86 -4.16
N GLY A 507 -6.89 -44.92 -4.51
CA GLY A 507 -5.45 -44.88 -4.74
C GLY A 507 -4.66 -44.60 -3.46
N ALA A 508 -3.44 -44.07 -3.60
CA ALA A 508 -2.63 -43.62 -2.47
C ALA A 508 -3.26 -42.38 -1.83
N THR A 509 -3.94 -42.59 -0.70
CA THR A 509 -4.75 -41.57 -0.01
C THR A 509 -4.06 -41.18 1.30
N PRO A 510 -3.55 -39.95 1.43
CA PRO A 510 -2.99 -39.48 2.68
C PRO A 510 -4.08 -39.15 3.69
N MET A 511 -3.93 -39.66 4.91
CA MET A 511 -4.92 -39.53 5.98
C MET A 511 -4.24 -39.03 7.25
N ARG A 512 -4.89 -38.13 7.98
CA ARG A 512 -4.49 -37.71 9.32
C ARG A 512 -5.35 -38.40 10.36
N ILE A 513 -4.74 -39.02 11.35
CA ILE A 513 -5.44 -39.72 12.42
C ILE A 513 -6.13 -38.70 13.33
N VAL A 514 -7.41 -38.91 13.60
CA VAL A 514 -8.23 -38.10 14.51
C VAL A 514 -8.31 -38.76 15.89
N SER A 515 -8.46 -40.09 15.93
CA SER A 515 -8.48 -40.84 17.18
C SER A 515 -7.94 -42.25 16.99
N VAL A 516 -7.37 -42.78 18.07
CA VAL A 516 -6.91 -44.17 18.21
C VAL A 516 -7.53 -44.72 19.49
N GLU A 517 -8.23 -45.84 19.39
CA GLU A 517 -8.74 -46.57 20.56
C GLU A 517 -8.15 -47.99 20.56
N GLU A 518 -7.54 -48.36 21.67
CA GLU A 518 -7.05 -49.72 21.93
C GLU A 518 -8.22 -50.55 22.45
N ASP A 519 -8.51 -51.68 21.78
CA ASP A 519 -9.57 -52.58 22.21
C ASP A 519 -9.07 -53.78 23.06
N GLU A 520 -10.01 -54.57 23.58
CA GLU A 520 -9.70 -55.70 24.47
C GLU A 520 -9.03 -56.88 23.75
N ASP A 521 -9.03 -56.88 22.41
CA ASP A 521 -8.51 -57.95 21.55
C ASP A 521 -7.12 -57.61 20.97
N ASP A 522 -6.45 -56.58 21.52
CA ASP A 522 -5.19 -56.01 21.02
C ASP A 522 -5.31 -55.47 19.56
N GLU A 523 -6.47 -54.94 19.18
CA GLU A 523 -6.67 -54.22 17.91
C GLU A 523 -6.79 -52.70 18.15
N LEU A 524 -6.45 -51.94 17.12
CA LEU A 524 -6.52 -50.48 17.14
C LEU A 524 -7.68 -50.02 16.26
N ALA A 525 -8.71 -49.43 16.87
CA ALA A 525 -9.77 -48.75 16.15
C ALA A 525 -9.31 -47.32 15.81
N ILE A 526 -9.24 -47.01 14.51
CA ILE A 526 -8.74 -45.75 13.99
C ILE A 526 -9.89 -44.97 13.36
N ILE A 527 -9.99 -43.70 13.73
CA ILE A 527 -10.73 -42.70 12.94
C ILE A 527 -9.68 -41.77 12.34
N ALA A 528 -9.69 -41.61 11.03
CA ALA A 528 -8.84 -40.68 10.31
C ALA A 528 -9.66 -39.74 9.42
N GLU A 529 -9.06 -38.64 8.99
CA GLU A 529 -9.62 -37.70 8.03
C GLU A 529 -8.69 -37.51 6.84
N ASP A 530 -9.21 -36.99 5.71
CA ASP A 530 -8.38 -36.56 4.59
C ASP A 530 -7.27 -35.60 5.05
N PHE A 531 -6.03 -35.86 4.64
CA PHE A 531 -4.94 -34.88 4.74
C PHE A 531 -4.77 -34.16 3.40
N LEU A 532 -5.19 -32.89 3.34
CA LEU A 532 -4.95 -32.02 2.20
C LEU A 532 -3.90 -30.97 2.55
N TYR A 533 -2.80 -30.98 1.79
CA TYR A 533 -1.74 -29.98 1.91
C TYR A 533 -2.23 -28.58 1.52
N GLY A 534 -1.81 -27.56 2.27
CA GLY A 534 -2.10 -26.14 2.04
C GLY A 534 -3.44 -25.64 2.59
N VAL A 535 -4.22 -26.53 3.22
CA VAL A 535 -5.54 -26.20 3.79
C VAL A 535 -5.43 -25.69 5.23
N ALA A 536 -4.35 -26.02 5.94
CA ALA A 536 -4.16 -25.66 7.34
C ALA A 536 -3.07 -24.60 7.59
N GLY A 537 -2.47 -24.05 6.53
CA GLY A 537 -1.50 -22.96 6.60
C GLY A 537 -2.12 -21.57 6.82
N GLY A 538 -1.36 -20.67 7.45
CA GLY A 538 -1.75 -19.28 7.64
C GLY A 538 -1.62 -18.46 6.36
N VAL A 539 -2.57 -17.57 6.12
CA VAL A 539 -2.43 -16.58 5.05
C VAL A 539 -1.60 -15.43 5.58
N GLN A 540 -0.44 -15.19 4.98
CA GLN A 540 0.47 -14.12 5.35
C GLN A 540 -0.14 -12.72 5.17
N TYR A 541 -1.15 -12.59 4.29
CA TYR A 541 -1.92 -11.38 4.03
C TYR A 541 -3.43 -11.65 4.10
N PRO A 542 -4.02 -11.77 5.30
CA PRO A 542 -5.47 -11.83 5.41
C PRO A 542 -6.07 -10.52 4.86
N LYS A 543 -7.37 -10.51 4.51
CA LYS A 543 -8.01 -9.27 4.05
C LYS A 543 -7.78 -8.20 5.12
N GLY A 544 -7.15 -7.10 4.71
CA GLY A 544 -6.79 -6.01 5.60
C GLY A 544 -8.01 -5.50 6.37
N ALA A 545 -7.74 -4.96 7.55
CA ALA A 545 -8.78 -4.42 8.41
C ALA A 545 -9.73 -3.49 7.64
N THR A 546 -11.02 -3.76 7.69
CA THR A 546 -12.01 -2.69 7.60
C THR A 546 -11.88 -1.91 8.91
N GLY A 547 -10.90 -1.01 8.98
CA GLY A 547 -10.74 -0.13 10.13
C GLY A 547 -12.01 0.70 10.28
N GLY A 548 -12.75 0.44 11.36
CA GLY A 548 -13.87 1.29 11.79
C GLY A 548 -13.43 2.64 12.37
N ASN A 549 -12.12 2.91 12.44
CA ASN A 549 -11.63 4.25 12.75
C ASN A 549 -11.78 5.14 11.52
N GLN A 550 -13.01 5.59 11.30
CA GLN A 550 -13.17 6.92 10.75
C GLN A 550 -12.63 7.91 11.80
N PRO A 551 -11.57 8.68 11.49
CA PRO A 551 -11.12 9.75 12.38
C PRO A 551 -12.30 10.66 12.74
N GLY A 552 -12.31 11.24 13.93
CA GLY A 552 -13.33 12.21 14.29
C GLY A 552 -13.30 13.40 13.31
N ALA A 553 -14.44 14.07 13.12
CA ALA A 553 -14.50 15.27 12.27
C ALA A 553 -13.58 16.43 12.74
N HIS A 554 -13.04 16.32 13.97
CA HIS A 554 -12.18 17.29 14.65
C HIS A 554 -10.77 16.77 14.94
N ASP A 555 -10.38 15.61 14.42
CA ASP A 555 -9.02 15.11 14.62
C ASP A 555 -8.04 15.98 13.84
N LEU A 556 -6.92 16.33 14.49
CA LEU A 556 -5.87 17.12 13.85
C LEU A 556 -5.19 16.28 12.76
N PRO A 557 -4.96 16.84 11.56
CA PRO A 557 -4.43 16.10 10.41
C PRO A 557 -2.94 15.73 10.49
N GLY A 558 -2.21 16.26 11.47
CA GLY A 558 -0.76 16.18 11.49
C GLY A 558 -0.10 17.02 10.39
N ALA A 559 1.24 17.00 10.34
CA ALA A 559 2.01 17.74 9.34
C ALA A 559 2.03 17.01 7.99
N THR A 560 2.00 17.78 6.89
CA THR A 560 2.26 17.24 5.55
C THR A 560 3.76 16.96 5.37
N GLN A 561 4.09 15.79 4.83
CA GLN A 561 5.44 15.39 4.46
C GLN A 561 5.63 15.51 2.95
N LEU A 562 6.71 16.18 2.53
CA LEU A 562 7.17 16.22 1.14
C LEU A 562 8.14 15.07 0.89
N LEU A 563 7.70 14.05 0.17
CA LEU A 563 8.53 12.87 -0.14
C LEU A 563 9.41 13.10 -1.38
N ALA A 564 8.87 13.76 -2.40
CA ALA A 564 9.62 14.11 -3.60
C ALA A 564 9.14 15.44 -4.21
N ALA A 565 10.08 16.21 -4.72
CA ALA A 565 9.85 17.35 -5.60
C ALA A 565 10.79 17.25 -6.80
N PHE A 566 10.25 17.19 -8.01
CA PHE A 566 11.08 17.06 -9.21
C PHE A 566 10.45 17.73 -10.43
N GLN A 567 11.30 18.11 -11.39
CA GLN A 567 10.88 18.64 -12.68
C GLN A 567 10.86 17.48 -13.70
N PRO A 568 9.68 17.06 -14.19
CA PRO A 568 9.59 16.01 -15.20
C PRO A 568 10.22 16.45 -16.53
N ASN A 569 10.56 15.47 -17.37
CA ASN A 569 11.03 15.77 -18.72
C ASN A 569 9.92 16.40 -19.59
N THR A 570 10.32 17.15 -20.62
CA THR A 570 9.38 17.85 -21.51
C THR A 570 8.49 16.91 -22.33
N ARG A 571 8.88 15.64 -22.46
CA ARG A 571 8.09 14.62 -23.16
C ARG A 571 6.88 14.16 -22.35
N LEU A 572 6.98 14.13 -21.02
CA LEU A 572 5.88 13.85 -20.09
C LEU A 572 4.89 15.01 -19.97
N THR A 573 5.36 16.24 -20.17
CA THR A 573 4.56 17.45 -19.97
C THR A 573 4.02 18.07 -21.27
N GLY A 574 4.26 17.43 -22.42
CA GLY A 574 3.89 17.98 -23.72
C GLY A 574 4.61 19.29 -24.05
N GLY A 575 5.81 19.51 -23.49
CA GLY A 575 6.65 20.68 -23.74
C GLY A 575 6.52 21.83 -22.74
N SER A 576 5.70 21.70 -21.70
CA SER A 576 5.55 22.73 -20.65
C SER A 576 6.47 22.48 -19.46
N ASP A 577 7.08 23.52 -18.89
CA ASP A 577 7.85 23.39 -17.66
C ASP A 577 6.91 23.19 -16.47
N GLN A 578 7.08 22.08 -15.74
CA GLN A 578 6.25 21.73 -14.58
C GLN A 578 7.12 21.33 -13.38
N LEU A 579 6.52 21.41 -12.19
CA LEU A 579 7.04 20.87 -10.93
C LEU A 579 6.03 19.86 -10.42
N TRP A 580 6.47 18.64 -10.15
CA TRP A 580 5.65 17.56 -9.62
C TRP A 580 6.05 17.29 -8.16
N LEU A 581 5.04 17.17 -7.30
CA LEU A 581 5.20 16.98 -5.87
C LEU A 581 4.49 15.69 -5.43
N ALA A 582 5.21 14.86 -4.68
CA ALA A 582 4.64 13.72 -3.96
C ALA A 582 4.50 14.09 -2.49
N LEU A 583 3.25 14.27 -2.04
CA LEU A 583 2.92 14.68 -0.68
C LEU A 583 2.16 13.57 0.04
N THR A 584 2.44 13.40 1.33
CA THR A 584 1.74 12.44 2.21
C THR A 584 1.53 13.03 3.60
N GLY A 585 0.77 12.33 4.44
CA GLY A 585 0.55 12.69 5.84
C GLY A 585 0.18 11.48 6.69
N GLY A 586 -0.12 11.74 7.97
CA GLY A 586 -0.50 10.70 8.93
C GLY A 586 -1.90 10.12 8.70
N THR A 587 -2.34 9.25 9.60
CA THR A 587 -3.61 8.49 9.50
C THR A 587 -4.86 9.35 9.39
N SER A 588 -4.88 10.54 10.00
CA SER A 588 -6.00 11.48 9.96
C SER A 588 -5.90 12.52 8.84
N TRP A 589 -4.87 12.46 8.00
CA TRP A 589 -4.59 13.46 6.96
C TRP A 589 -5.48 13.25 5.72
N GLY A 590 -6.27 14.26 5.37
CA GLY A 590 -7.16 14.23 4.20
C GLY A 590 -6.60 14.93 2.97
N GLY A 591 -5.58 15.77 3.14
CA GLY A 591 -4.99 16.55 2.05
C GLY A 591 -4.30 17.81 2.56
N CYS A 592 -3.77 18.62 1.64
CA CYS A 592 -3.18 19.91 1.96
C CYS A 592 -3.30 20.94 0.82
N ARG A 593 -3.22 22.23 1.16
CA ARG A 593 -3.00 23.30 0.17
C ARG A 593 -1.51 23.52 0.01
N VAL A 594 -1.11 23.73 -1.24
CA VAL A 594 0.27 24.05 -1.61
C VAL A 594 0.39 25.54 -1.82
N TRP A 595 1.25 26.17 -1.03
CA TRP A 595 1.53 27.60 -1.06
C TRP A 595 2.94 27.84 -1.57
N LEU A 596 3.11 28.73 -2.53
CA LEU A 596 4.40 29.10 -3.13
C LEU A 596 4.78 30.53 -2.77
N SER A 597 6.06 30.73 -2.44
CA SER A 597 6.67 32.04 -2.23
C SER A 597 7.99 32.17 -3.00
N LYS A 598 8.28 33.38 -3.50
CA LYS A 598 9.55 33.73 -4.15
C LYS A 598 10.62 34.22 -3.16
N ASP A 599 10.18 34.74 -2.01
CA ASP A 599 11.02 35.42 -1.02
C ASP A 599 11.02 34.73 0.35
N GLY A 600 10.16 33.75 0.55
CA GLY A 600 9.98 33.04 1.83
C GLY A 600 9.05 33.75 2.80
N ASN A 601 8.50 34.91 2.44
CA ASN A 601 7.64 35.74 3.29
C ASN A 601 6.20 35.83 2.78
N SER A 602 6.00 36.05 1.47
CA SER A 602 4.68 36.21 0.86
C SER A 602 4.30 34.97 0.08
N TYR A 603 3.23 34.29 0.48
CA TYR A 603 2.80 33.01 -0.07
C TYR A 603 1.49 33.14 -0.85
N ALA A 604 1.43 32.51 -2.03
CA ALA A 604 0.23 32.39 -2.84
C ALA A 604 -0.14 30.90 -3.02
N GLU A 605 -1.43 30.58 -2.92
CA GLU A 605 -1.92 29.21 -3.17
C GLU A 605 -1.74 28.86 -4.65
N ILE A 606 -1.09 27.73 -4.93
CA ILE A 606 -0.82 27.28 -6.31
C ILE A 606 -1.51 25.95 -6.65
N ALA A 607 -1.84 25.13 -5.64
CA ALA A 607 -2.48 23.84 -5.84
C ALA A 607 -3.14 23.33 -4.56
N LYS A 608 -3.96 22.29 -4.71
CA LYS A 608 -4.52 21.48 -3.62
C LYS A 608 -4.30 20.01 -3.92
N GLN A 609 -3.88 19.26 -2.92
CA GLN A 609 -3.82 17.81 -3.00
C GLN A 609 -4.87 17.17 -2.10
N TYR A 610 -5.57 16.17 -2.63
CA TYR A 610 -6.51 15.33 -1.90
C TYR A 610 -5.93 13.92 -1.79
N GLY A 611 -5.87 13.40 -0.56
CA GLY A 611 -5.28 12.09 -0.31
C GLY A 611 -3.78 12.02 -0.59
N SER A 612 -3.14 10.96 -0.09
CA SER A 612 -1.69 10.80 -0.18
C SER A 612 -1.28 10.37 -1.59
N SER A 613 -0.14 10.90 -2.06
CA SER A 613 0.51 10.36 -3.25
C SER A 613 0.97 8.93 -2.98
N ARG A 614 0.96 8.08 -4.02
CA ARG A 614 1.47 6.70 -3.93
C ARG A 614 2.99 6.68 -3.97
N ALA A 615 3.61 7.05 -2.86
CA ALA A 615 5.05 7.22 -2.72
C ALA A 615 5.58 6.56 -1.45
N GLY A 616 6.89 6.29 -1.44
CA GLY A 616 7.63 5.76 -0.32
C GLY A 616 9.09 5.54 -0.69
N VAL A 617 9.68 4.40 -0.36
CA VAL A 617 11.13 4.16 -0.52
C VAL A 617 11.43 2.75 -1.02
N LEU A 618 12.61 2.54 -1.61
CA LEU A 618 13.14 1.20 -1.87
C LEU A 618 13.51 0.52 -0.56
N THR A 619 13.09 -0.73 -0.39
CA THR A 619 13.46 -1.56 0.76
C THR A 619 14.76 -2.34 0.51
N ASN A 620 15.08 -2.61 -0.77
CA ASN A 620 16.33 -3.23 -1.19
C ASN A 620 16.99 -2.44 -2.32
N ALA A 621 18.30 -2.61 -2.51
CA ALA A 621 19.01 -2.00 -3.63
C ALA A 621 18.55 -2.62 -4.98
N LEU A 622 18.35 -1.78 -5.99
CA LEU A 622 18.05 -2.21 -7.36
C LEU A 622 19.32 -2.08 -8.21
N ALA A 623 19.79 -3.19 -8.77
CA ALA A 623 20.98 -3.18 -9.63
C ALA A 623 20.71 -2.47 -10.99
N ALA A 624 21.79 -2.02 -11.63
CA ALA A 624 21.71 -1.52 -13.00
C ALA A 624 21.36 -2.66 -13.97
N GLY A 625 20.36 -2.45 -14.84
CA GLY A 625 19.91 -3.43 -15.83
C GLY A 625 19.73 -2.83 -17.22
N SER A 626 19.57 -3.66 -18.25
CA SER A 626 19.19 -3.21 -19.61
C SER A 626 17.70 -2.83 -19.67
N ASP A 627 17.26 -2.17 -20.75
CA ASP A 627 15.82 -1.93 -21.02
C ASP A 627 15.35 -2.83 -22.19
N PRO A 628 14.30 -3.67 -22.02
CA PRO A 628 13.66 -4.00 -20.75
C PRO A 628 14.62 -4.77 -19.81
N ASP A 629 14.49 -4.52 -18.53
CA ASP A 629 15.11 -5.32 -17.47
C ASP A 629 14.17 -6.49 -17.26
N THR A 630 14.72 -7.71 -17.29
CA THR A 630 13.97 -8.94 -17.05
C THR A 630 14.59 -9.76 -15.93
N THR A 631 15.53 -9.17 -15.19
CA THR A 631 16.37 -9.87 -14.20
C THR A 631 16.21 -9.28 -12.81
N ASN A 632 16.17 -7.96 -12.69
CA ASN A 632 16.15 -7.29 -11.39
C ASN A 632 14.72 -6.96 -10.95
N THR A 633 14.45 -7.13 -9.65
CA THR A 633 13.18 -6.79 -9.00
C THR A 633 13.37 -5.52 -8.18
N ALA A 634 12.43 -4.57 -8.26
CA ALA A 634 12.44 -3.40 -7.40
C ALA A 634 11.53 -3.61 -6.18
N SER A 635 12.12 -3.85 -5.02
CA SER A 635 11.40 -3.97 -3.75
C SER A 635 11.18 -2.59 -3.14
N ILE A 636 9.93 -2.22 -2.89
CA ILE A 636 9.53 -0.89 -2.40
C ILE A 636 8.59 -1.00 -1.21
N SER A 637 8.51 0.07 -0.43
CA SER A 637 7.47 0.33 0.57
C SER A 637 6.75 1.62 0.20
N THR A 638 5.42 1.66 0.27
CA THR A 638 4.59 2.81 -0.15
C THR A 638 3.29 2.86 0.64
N SER A 639 2.76 4.05 0.93
CA SER A 639 1.51 4.20 1.69
C SER A 639 0.23 3.91 0.90
N GLY A 640 0.34 3.54 -0.38
CA GLY A 640 -0.79 3.28 -1.28
C GLY A 640 -0.82 1.88 -1.88
N THR A 641 -1.89 1.54 -2.59
CA THR A 641 -1.97 0.27 -3.34
C THR A 641 -1.44 0.44 -4.75
N LEU A 642 -0.65 -0.54 -5.18
CA LEU A 642 -0.17 -0.65 -6.55
C LEU A 642 -0.87 -1.80 -7.25
N SER A 643 -1.29 -1.58 -8.49
CA SER A 643 -1.88 -2.61 -9.34
C SER A 643 -0.83 -3.08 -10.35
N SER A 644 -0.83 -4.38 -10.65
CA SER A 644 -0.14 -4.93 -11.82
C SER A 644 -0.82 -4.46 -13.12
N GLY A 645 -0.02 -4.27 -14.15
CA GLY A 645 -0.46 -4.14 -15.54
C GLY A 645 -0.05 -5.37 -16.36
N SER A 646 -0.29 -5.32 -17.66
CA SER A 646 0.28 -6.27 -18.63
C SER A 646 1.67 -5.82 -19.11
N GLN A 647 2.44 -6.71 -19.73
CA GLN A 647 3.69 -6.35 -20.42
C GLN A 647 3.48 -5.20 -21.42
N ALA A 648 2.36 -5.19 -22.14
CA ALA A 648 2.00 -4.11 -23.06
C ALA A 648 1.74 -2.78 -22.34
N ASP A 649 1.18 -2.81 -21.13
CA ASP A 649 0.99 -1.62 -20.30
C ASP A 649 2.33 -1.07 -19.78
N ALA A 650 3.27 -1.94 -19.43
CA ALA A 650 4.63 -1.55 -19.06
C ALA A 650 5.38 -0.92 -20.25
N ASP A 651 5.27 -1.53 -21.45
CA ASP A 651 5.85 -1.00 -22.69
C ASP A 651 5.21 0.31 -23.15
N ALA A 652 3.91 0.50 -22.86
CA ALA A 652 3.17 1.76 -23.08
C ALA A 652 3.41 2.79 -21.96
N PHE A 653 4.21 2.46 -20.95
CA PHE A 653 4.52 3.30 -19.78
C PHE A 653 3.29 3.67 -18.93
N ALA A 654 2.25 2.84 -18.92
CA ALA A 654 1.03 3.09 -18.15
C ALA A 654 1.27 2.99 -16.63
N THR A 655 2.27 2.20 -16.21
CA THR A 655 2.67 1.96 -14.80
C THR A 655 3.86 2.82 -14.35
N LEU A 656 4.08 3.97 -15.01
CA LEU A 656 5.27 4.80 -14.81
C LEU A 656 5.50 5.21 -13.33
N ALA A 657 6.74 5.06 -12.87
CA ALA A 657 7.18 5.43 -11.54
C ALA A 657 8.56 6.10 -11.60
N LEU A 658 8.89 6.85 -10.56
CA LEU A 658 10.19 7.46 -10.33
C LEU A 658 10.89 6.71 -9.20
N ILE A 659 12.13 6.30 -9.41
CA ILE A 659 13.05 5.83 -8.36
C ILE A 659 14.27 6.74 -8.36
N GLY A 660 14.48 7.48 -7.26
CA GLY A 660 15.54 8.48 -7.18
C GLY A 660 15.40 9.52 -8.30
N SER A 661 16.21 9.39 -9.36
CA SER A 661 16.14 10.22 -10.57
C SER A 661 15.78 9.45 -11.85
N GLU A 662 15.58 8.13 -11.79
CA GLU A 662 15.26 7.27 -12.94
C GLU A 662 13.76 7.05 -13.08
N LEU A 663 13.25 7.17 -14.31
CA LEU A 663 11.90 6.77 -14.66
C LEU A 663 11.85 5.31 -15.07
N ILE A 664 11.00 4.53 -14.40
CA ILE A 664 10.77 3.12 -14.67
C ILE A 664 9.28 2.82 -14.89
N SER A 665 8.95 1.71 -15.55
CA SER A 665 7.58 1.19 -15.65
C SER A 665 7.59 -0.31 -15.38
N TYR A 666 6.65 -0.82 -14.62
CA TYR A 666 6.65 -2.22 -14.18
C TYR A 666 5.44 -2.99 -14.72
N GLU A 667 5.60 -4.28 -15.00
CA GLU A 667 4.47 -5.16 -15.34
C GLU A 667 3.72 -5.58 -14.07
N THR A 668 4.39 -6.27 -13.16
CA THR A 668 3.76 -6.86 -11.97
C THR A 668 4.10 -6.06 -10.72
N ALA A 669 3.13 -5.81 -9.85
CA ALA A 669 3.35 -5.36 -8.48
C ALA A 669 2.80 -6.43 -7.53
N THR A 670 3.69 -7.19 -6.91
CA THR A 670 3.34 -8.26 -5.96
C THR A 670 3.43 -7.72 -4.55
N LEU A 671 2.33 -7.72 -3.80
CA LEU A 671 2.33 -7.30 -2.39
C LEU A 671 3.14 -8.31 -1.55
N THR A 672 4.18 -7.81 -0.86
CA THR A 672 5.10 -8.59 -0.01
C THR A 672 5.04 -8.22 1.46
N GLY A 673 4.15 -7.29 1.84
CA GLY A 673 3.97 -6.82 3.21
C GLY A 673 2.87 -5.76 3.27
N SER A 674 2.07 -5.72 4.34
CA SER A 674 1.14 -4.62 4.58
C SER A 674 1.01 -4.36 6.08
N THR A 675 1.10 -3.09 6.46
CA THR A 675 0.82 -2.57 7.80
C THR A 675 -0.41 -1.64 7.72
N ALA A 676 -0.82 -1.06 8.84
CA ALA A 676 -1.91 -0.07 8.84
C ALA A 676 -1.63 1.19 7.99
N THR A 677 -0.36 1.49 7.69
CA THR A 677 0.06 2.74 7.01
C THR A 677 0.98 2.54 5.80
N THR A 678 1.53 1.35 5.59
CA THR A 678 2.50 1.06 4.51
C THR A 678 2.26 -0.31 3.88
N ASN A 679 2.40 -0.38 2.57
CA ASN A 679 2.40 -1.60 1.76
C ASN A 679 3.79 -1.80 1.15
N ASN A 680 4.34 -2.99 1.30
CA ASN A 680 5.57 -3.40 0.64
C ASN A 680 5.22 -4.17 -0.63
N TYR A 681 5.87 -3.84 -1.74
CA TYR A 681 5.68 -4.51 -3.01
C TYR A 681 7.02 -4.90 -3.61
N ASP A 682 7.05 -6.05 -4.28
CA ASP A 682 8.05 -6.37 -5.28
C ASP A 682 7.49 -6.04 -6.66
N LEU A 683 8.09 -5.06 -7.32
CA LEU A 683 7.83 -4.78 -8.73
C LEU A 683 8.60 -5.81 -9.53
N GLY A 684 7.89 -6.76 -10.13
CA GLY A 684 8.42 -7.97 -10.74
C GLY A 684 9.50 -7.72 -11.79
N THR A 685 10.11 -8.78 -12.30
CA THR A 685 11.37 -8.66 -13.04
C THR A 685 11.26 -7.96 -14.39
N TYR A 686 10.06 -7.82 -14.99
CA TYR A 686 9.86 -7.05 -16.23
C TYR A 686 9.69 -5.55 -15.93
N LEU A 687 10.80 -4.81 -16.00
CA LEU A 687 10.85 -3.35 -15.81
C LEU A 687 11.32 -2.66 -17.08
N ARG A 688 10.59 -1.63 -17.53
CA ARG A 688 11.14 -0.65 -18.45
C ARG A 688 12.04 0.31 -17.67
N ARG A 689 13.30 0.45 -18.10
CA ARG A 689 14.36 1.22 -17.40
C ARG A 689 14.75 2.45 -18.22
N GLY A 690 15.25 3.50 -17.57
CA GLY A 690 15.80 4.68 -18.25
C GLY A 690 14.85 5.36 -19.24
N ILE A 691 13.55 5.40 -18.93
CA ILE A 691 12.51 5.84 -19.87
C ILE A 691 12.70 7.32 -20.23
N PHE A 692 12.36 7.69 -21.49
CA PHE A 692 12.42 9.07 -22.02
C PHE A 692 13.81 9.72 -21.99
N ALA A 693 14.82 8.97 -22.46
CA ALA A 693 16.22 9.40 -22.55
C ALA A 693 16.92 9.60 -21.18
N GLY A 694 16.42 8.93 -20.14
CA GLY A 694 17.15 8.71 -18.90
C GLY A 694 18.18 7.58 -19.04
N ASN A 695 19.13 7.50 -18.10
CA ASN A 695 20.06 6.38 -18.03
C ASN A 695 19.53 5.37 -17.02
N SER A 696 19.54 4.08 -17.39
CA SER A 696 19.40 3.00 -16.42
C SER A 696 20.60 3.01 -15.48
N GLN A 697 20.36 3.05 -14.16
CA GLN A 697 21.40 3.13 -13.13
C GLN A 697 21.16 2.16 -11.97
N ALA A 698 22.12 2.04 -11.07
CA ALA A 698 21.91 1.30 -9.82
C ALA A 698 21.29 2.25 -8.77
N HIS A 699 20.37 1.74 -7.96
CA HIS A 699 19.70 2.47 -6.89
C HIS A 699 19.96 1.81 -5.54
N SER A 700 20.19 2.63 -4.52
CA SER A 700 20.40 2.15 -3.16
C SER A 700 19.07 1.95 -2.42
N ALA A 701 19.05 1.07 -1.42
CA ALA A 701 17.93 0.99 -0.48
C ALA A 701 17.74 2.36 0.22
N GLY A 702 16.49 2.72 0.51
CA GLY A 702 16.10 4.02 1.06
C GLY A 702 15.89 5.12 0.02
N GLU A 703 16.18 4.90 -1.27
CA GLU A 703 15.85 5.87 -2.31
C GLU A 703 14.34 6.03 -2.49
N VAL A 704 13.90 7.26 -2.76
CA VAL A 704 12.49 7.59 -2.88
C VAL A 704 11.88 6.93 -4.11
N PHE A 705 10.73 6.28 -3.92
CA PHE A 705 9.87 5.74 -4.95
C PHE A 705 8.58 6.57 -5.05
N VAL A 706 8.16 6.92 -6.26
CA VAL A 706 6.90 7.65 -6.51
C VAL A 706 6.19 7.05 -7.72
N ARG A 707 4.94 6.59 -7.55
CA ARG A 707 4.08 6.24 -8.69
C ARG A 707 3.57 7.52 -9.37
N LEU A 708 3.78 7.63 -10.68
CA LEU A 708 3.42 8.82 -11.46
C LEU A 708 2.01 8.68 -12.04
N ASP A 709 1.03 9.12 -11.28
CA ASP A 709 -0.39 9.07 -11.62
C ASP A 709 -1.07 10.45 -11.41
N ASP A 710 -2.37 10.47 -11.10
CA ASP A 710 -3.10 11.70 -10.78
C ASP A 710 -3.10 12.04 -9.28
N ALA A 711 -2.50 11.20 -8.42
CA ALA A 711 -2.39 11.43 -6.98
C ALA A 711 -1.17 12.30 -6.60
N ILE A 712 -0.35 12.72 -7.58
CA ILE A 712 0.72 13.70 -7.40
C ILE A 712 0.25 15.10 -7.79
N THR A 713 0.75 16.11 -7.08
CA THR A 713 0.44 17.50 -7.42
C THR A 713 1.31 17.98 -8.58
N LYS A 714 0.69 18.50 -9.65
CA LYS A 714 1.38 19.02 -10.84
C LYS A 714 1.18 20.53 -10.91
N TYR A 715 2.27 21.30 -10.93
CA TYR A 715 2.26 22.76 -11.04
C TYR A 715 3.00 23.21 -12.30
N SER A 716 2.36 24.02 -13.14
CA SER A 716 3.03 24.67 -14.28
C SER A 716 3.90 25.81 -13.78
N VAL A 717 5.20 25.71 -14.01
CA VAL A 717 6.19 26.66 -13.51
C VAL A 717 6.19 27.89 -14.41
N ASP A 718 6.01 29.08 -13.81
CA ASP A 718 6.22 30.34 -14.51
C ASP A 718 7.70 30.44 -14.96
N PRO A 719 7.99 30.72 -16.25
CA PRO A 719 9.36 30.85 -16.74
C PRO A 719 10.24 31.81 -15.92
N VAL A 720 9.65 32.81 -15.25
CA VAL A 720 10.38 33.76 -14.38
C VAL A 720 10.95 33.12 -13.11
N LEU A 721 10.40 31.98 -12.68
CA LEU A 721 10.84 31.24 -11.48
C LEU A 721 11.98 30.26 -11.76
N GLN A 722 12.30 29.99 -13.03
CA GLN A 722 13.33 29.03 -13.39
C GLN A 722 14.72 29.51 -12.97
N GLY A 723 15.54 28.60 -12.44
CA GLY A 723 16.85 28.93 -11.89
C GLY A 723 16.82 29.70 -10.57
N GLN A 724 15.63 29.94 -9.99
CA GLN A 724 15.48 30.54 -8.67
C GLN A 724 15.13 29.49 -7.60
N VAL A 725 15.37 29.84 -6.34
CA VAL A 725 14.87 29.08 -5.19
C VAL A 725 13.46 29.56 -4.89
N ILE A 726 12.51 28.64 -4.84
CA ILE A 726 11.14 28.91 -4.36
C ILE A 726 10.95 28.29 -2.98
N TYR A 727 10.00 28.80 -2.21
CA TYR A 727 9.64 28.26 -0.91
C TYR A 727 8.22 27.71 -0.95
N LEU A 728 8.04 26.44 -0.59
CA LEU A 728 6.75 25.78 -0.53
C LEU A 728 6.29 25.58 0.91
N LYS A 729 5.02 25.86 1.20
CA LYS A 729 4.36 25.55 2.47
C LYS A 729 3.12 24.70 2.23
N PHE A 730 2.81 23.83 3.18
CA PHE A 730 1.69 22.89 3.08
C PHE A 730 0.76 23.02 4.29
N THR A 731 -0.45 23.54 4.10
CA THR A 731 -1.48 23.58 5.15
C THR A 731 -2.35 22.34 5.05
N SER A 732 -2.19 21.40 5.98
CA SER A 732 -2.95 20.14 5.99
C SER A 732 -4.35 20.31 6.57
N TRP A 733 -5.29 19.46 6.16
CA TRP A 733 -6.63 19.31 6.73
C TRP A 733 -6.95 17.82 6.91
N ASN A 734 -7.94 17.49 7.75
CA ASN A 734 -8.25 16.10 8.09
C ASN A 734 -9.13 15.39 7.04
N LEU A 735 -9.41 14.10 7.16
CA LEU A 735 -10.24 13.37 6.16
C LEU A 735 -11.63 13.98 5.89
N TYR A 736 -12.13 14.84 6.77
CA TYR A 736 -13.42 15.55 6.62
C TYR A 736 -13.29 16.96 6.04
N GLY A 737 -12.07 17.42 5.73
CA GLY A 737 -11.80 18.77 5.24
C GLY A 737 -11.79 19.85 6.34
N ASN A 738 -11.76 19.44 7.62
CA ASN A 738 -11.75 20.34 8.78
C ASN A 738 -10.34 20.49 9.37
N GLU A 739 -10.22 21.35 10.40
CA GLU A 739 -8.99 21.57 11.17
C GLU A 739 -7.77 21.92 10.28
N GLU A 740 -7.99 22.76 9.26
CA GLU A 740 -6.91 23.21 8.37
C GLU A 740 -5.85 23.99 9.16
N GLN A 741 -4.58 23.59 9.02
CA GLN A 741 -3.46 24.24 9.70
C GLN A 741 -3.28 25.70 9.24
N ASP A 742 -2.92 26.56 10.19
CA ASP A 742 -2.55 27.94 9.87
C ASP A 742 -1.21 27.97 9.10
N LEU A 743 -1.19 28.73 8.00
CA LEU A 743 0.00 28.96 7.14
C LEU A 743 1.22 29.48 7.93
N ALA A 744 1.01 30.19 9.03
CA ALA A 744 2.09 30.67 9.89
C ALA A 744 2.83 29.53 10.61
N ASN A 745 2.12 28.44 10.93
CA ASN A 745 2.63 27.35 11.77
C ASN A 745 3.25 26.19 10.98
N VAL A 746 3.17 26.22 9.65
CA VAL A 746 3.70 25.14 8.79
C VAL A 746 5.11 25.45 8.28
N GLN A 747 5.94 24.40 8.18
CA GLN A 747 7.31 24.47 7.69
C GLN A 747 7.39 24.92 6.22
N ALA A 748 8.36 25.78 5.91
CA ALA A 748 8.70 26.15 4.55
C ALA A 748 9.81 25.23 3.98
N TYR A 749 9.61 24.71 2.78
CA TYR A 749 10.52 23.85 2.05
C TYR A 749 11.17 24.63 0.91
N PRO A 750 12.48 24.92 0.95
CA PRO A 750 13.18 25.55 -0.16
C PRO A 750 13.40 24.54 -1.29
N ILE A 751 12.92 24.85 -2.50
CA ILE A 751 13.07 24.03 -3.70
C ILE A 751 13.87 24.81 -4.73
N ASN A 752 14.98 24.23 -5.19
CA ASN A 752 15.74 24.76 -6.30
C ASN A 752 15.09 24.34 -7.61
N LEU A 753 14.56 25.29 -8.36
CA LEU A 753 14.12 25.01 -9.73
C LEU A 753 15.34 25.03 -10.63
N GLY A 754 15.60 23.89 -11.30
CA GLY A 754 16.61 23.83 -12.34
C GLY A 754 16.30 24.85 -13.44
N ALA A 755 17.36 25.36 -14.10
CA ALA A 755 17.18 26.02 -15.39
C ALA A 755 16.51 25.02 -16.34
N SER A 756 15.55 25.43 -17.16
CA SER A 756 14.87 24.51 -18.09
C SER A 756 15.88 23.62 -18.78
N ALA A 757 15.69 22.30 -18.67
CA ALA A 757 16.45 21.29 -19.39
C ALA A 757 16.08 21.35 -20.88
N SER A 758 16.50 22.41 -21.56
CA SER A 758 16.56 22.47 -23.00
C SER A 758 18.02 22.32 -23.43
N THR A 759 18.52 21.09 -23.33
CA THR A 759 19.76 20.66 -24.00
C THR A 759 19.52 20.10 -25.41
N ALA A 760 18.35 20.35 -25.99
CA ALA A 760 18.17 20.30 -27.44
C ALA A 760 17.97 21.73 -27.96
N THR A 761 19.05 22.34 -28.45
CA THR A 761 19.02 23.55 -29.29
C THR A 761 18.28 23.24 -30.60
N ASN A 762 16.97 23.12 -30.53
CA ASN A 762 16.12 22.92 -31.69
C ASN A 762 15.63 24.29 -32.15
N VAL A 763 16.15 24.74 -33.30
CA VAL A 763 15.61 25.92 -33.99
C VAL A 763 14.45 25.49 -34.87
N THR A 764 13.25 26.01 -34.65
CA THR A 764 12.08 25.76 -35.51
C THR A 764 11.91 26.91 -36.49
N VAL A 765 11.90 26.61 -37.79
CA VAL A 765 11.73 27.58 -38.87
C VAL A 765 10.37 27.35 -39.55
N ARG A 766 9.51 28.38 -39.63
CA ARG A 766 8.26 28.37 -40.40
C ARG A 766 8.41 29.28 -41.64
N SER A 767 7.89 28.88 -42.80
CA SER A 767 7.74 29.78 -43.96
C SER A 767 6.52 30.69 -43.78
N PHE A 768 6.56 31.92 -44.31
CA PHE A 768 5.47 32.88 -44.16
C PHE A 768 5.02 33.48 -45.49
N ALA A 769 3.70 33.65 -45.65
CA ALA A 769 3.10 34.60 -46.56
C ALA A 769 2.51 35.75 -45.73
N ASN A 770 2.81 37.00 -46.07
CA ASN A 770 2.27 38.15 -45.35
C ASN A 770 0.81 38.42 -45.78
N SER A 771 -0.14 38.20 -44.88
CA SER A 771 -1.55 38.56 -45.05
C SER A 771 -1.81 40.02 -44.68
N GLY A 772 -1.25 40.95 -45.46
CA GLY A 772 -1.86 42.28 -45.61
C GLY A 772 -1.77 43.28 -44.45
N GLY A 773 -0.96 43.06 -43.40
CA GLY A 773 -0.93 43.92 -42.19
C GLY A 773 0.38 44.71 -41.96
N THR A 774 0.28 45.84 -41.24
CA THR A 774 1.38 46.83 -41.00
C THR A 774 2.49 46.37 -40.03
N THR A 775 2.45 45.14 -39.53
CA THR A 775 3.50 44.58 -38.67
C THR A 775 3.72 43.13 -39.06
N ALA A 776 4.79 42.84 -39.80
CA ALA A 776 5.24 41.47 -40.04
C ALA A 776 6.30 41.12 -39.00
N THR A 777 6.02 40.21 -38.07
CA THR A 777 7.03 39.65 -37.17
C THR A 777 7.42 38.25 -37.67
N VAL A 778 8.60 38.15 -38.29
CA VAL A 778 9.24 36.85 -38.55
C VAL A 778 9.89 36.42 -37.23
N ALA A 779 9.45 35.30 -36.65
CA ALA A 779 10.05 34.76 -35.43
C ALA A 779 10.59 33.35 -35.69
N VAL A 780 11.92 33.21 -35.68
CA VAL A 780 12.62 31.93 -35.65
C VAL A 780 13.01 31.67 -34.20
N TYR A 781 12.57 30.56 -33.61
CA TYR A 781 12.75 30.31 -32.17
C TYR A 781 13.94 29.36 -31.94
N LYS A 782 14.79 29.66 -30.95
CA LYS A 782 15.76 28.73 -30.36
C LYS A 782 15.38 28.47 -28.89
N SER A 783 16.04 27.50 -28.23
CA SER A 783 15.86 27.38 -26.79
C SER A 783 16.29 28.66 -26.07
N GLY A 784 15.41 29.17 -25.20
CA GLY A 784 15.60 30.45 -24.52
C GLY A 784 15.11 31.71 -25.27
N GLY A 785 14.47 31.60 -26.44
CA GLY A 785 13.76 32.72 -27.07
C GLY A 785 13.95 32.86 -28.59
N ALA A 786 13.42 33.94 -29.18
CA ALA A 786 13.54 34.22 -30.61
C ALA A 786 14.99 34.57 -31.01
N LEU A 787 15.43 34.11 -32.18
CA LEU A 787 16.66 34.56 -32.83
C LEU A 787 16.48 36.04 -33.27
N THR A 788 17.42 36.89 -32.87
CA THR A 788 17.45 38.31 -33.23
C THR A 788 17.98 38.52 -34.65
N ASP A 789 17.66 39.66 -35.26
CA ASP A 789 18.17 40.06 -36.58
C ASP A 789 19.71 39.97 -36.65
N GLY A 790 20.23 39.36 -37.72
CA GLY A 790 21.66 39.03 -37.86
C GLY A 790 22.18 37.85 -37.01
N GLY A 791 21.32 37.17 -36.23
CA GLY A 791 21.70 36.07 -35.35
C GLY A 791 21.81 34.71 -36.05
N THR A 792 22.76 33.89 -35.62
CA THR A 792 22.95 32.50 -36.08
C THR A 792 22.48 31.49 -35.03
N GLY A 793 21.71 30.48 -35.45
CA GLY A 793 21.32 29.30 -34.68
C GLY A 793 21.87 28.02 -35.30
N THR A 794 21.93 26.93 -34.54
CA THR A 794 22.40 25.61 -35.01
C THR A 794 21.26 24.60 -34.91
N LEU A 795 21.04 23.81 -35.95
CA LEU A 795 20.02 22.76 -36.01
C LEU A 795 20.52 21.46 -35.39
N ALA A 796 19.60 20.54 -35.11
CA ALA A 796 19.88 19.24 -34.49
C ALA A 796 20.88 18.36 -35.28
N ASN A 797 21.05 18.59 -36.59
CA ASN A 797 22.03 17.92 -37.44
C ASN A 797 23.38 18.65 -37.53
N GLY A 798 23.59 19.73 -36.77
CA GLY A 798 24.82 20.53 -36.74
C GLY A 798 24.91 21.65 -37.78
N ALA A 799 23.93 21.79 -38.68
CA ALA A 799 23.93 22.84 -39.70
C ALA A 799 23.59 24.21 -39.10
N SER A 800 24.27 25.27 -39.56
CA SER A 800 24.01 26.65 -39.13
C SER A 800 22.89 27.31 -39.95
N VAL A 801 21.97 28.00 -39.26
CA VAL A 801 20.95 28.87 -39.85
C VAL A 801 21.24 30.30 -39.39
N THR A 802 21.46 31.23 -40.32
CA THR A 802 21.68 32.65 -39.99
C THR A 802 20.53 33.49 -40.52
N LEU A 803 19.91 34.29 -39.65
CA LEU A 803 18.99 35.33 -40.09
C LEU A 803 19.81 36.44 -40.75
N PRO A 804 19.53 36.83 -42.00
CA PRO A 804 20.26 37.92 -42.64
C PRO A 804 20.00 39.21 -41.87
N ALA A 805 21.07 39.93 -41.50
CA ALA A 805 20.96 41.26 -40.91
C ALA A 805 20.42 42.22 -41.97
N GLN A 806 19.13 42.58 -41.90
CA GLN A 806 18.53 43.57 -42.80
C GLN A 806 17.52 44.42 -42.05
N SER A 807 17.83 45.73 -41.99
CA SER A 807 16.92 46.78 -41.59
C SER A 807 15.59 46.65 -42.34
N TRP A 808 14.50 46.38 -41.63
CA TRP A 808 13.15 46.32 -42.20
C TRP A 808 12.74 47.69 -42.77
N ALA A 809 13.19 48.00 -43.99
CA ALA A 809 12.56 49.03 -44.79
C ALA A 809 11.22 48.48 -45.29
N THR A 810 10.24 49.36 -45.44
CA THR A 810 8.85 49.04 -45.78
C THR A 810 8.77 48.25 -47.10
N GLU A 811 8.77 46.92 -47.05
CA GLU A 811 8.58 46.06 -48.22
C GLU A 811 7.09 45.90 -48.54
N ALA A 812 6.77 45.79 -49.83
CA ALA A 812 5.40 45.78 -50.33
C ALA A 812 4.60 44.56 -49.83
N LEU A 813 3.32 44.80 -49.50
CA LEU A 813 2.34 43.77 -49.17
C LEU A 813 2.35 42.68 -50.26
N GLY A 814 2.61 41.43 -49.86
CA GLY A 814 2.64 40.27 -50.76
C GLY A 814 4.02 39.72 -51.12
N THR A 815 5.11 40.21 -50.53
CA THR A 815 6.44 39.60 -50.69
C THR A 815 6.47 38.23 -50.00
N TRP A 816 6.92 37.21 -50.73
CA TRP A 816 6.95 35.81 -50.28
C TRP A 816 8.37 35.44 -49.83
N TYR A 817 8.50 34.74 -48.70
CA TYR A 817 9.80 34.25 -48.22
C TYR A 817 9.79 32.73 -48.07
N GLY A 818 10.74 32.06 -48.71
CA GLY A 818 10.95 30.61 -48.62
C GLY A 818 12.35 30.26 -48.21
N ILE A 819 12.54 29.06 -47.66
CA ILE A 819 13.85 28.61 -47.17
C ILE A 819 14.13 27.26 -47.79
N ASN A 820 15.35 27.05 -48.28
CA ASN A 820 15.78 25.74 -48.79
C ASN A 820 17.14 25.35 -48.24
N PHE A 821 17.42 24.04 -48.16
CA PHE A 821 18.73 23.55 -47.74
C PHE A 821 19.66 23.47 -48.95
N ASN A 822 20.81 24.13 -48.88
CA ASN A 822 21.84 24.01 -49.91
C ASN A 822 22.85 22.93 -49.52
N PRO A 823 22.83 21.75 -50.15
CA PRO A 823 23.73 20.65 -49.79
C PRO A 823 25.19 20.92 -50.15
N ALA A 824 25.48 21.86 -51.05
CA ALA A 824 26.86 22.21 -51.42
C ALA A 824 27.58 23.01 -50.33
N THR A 825 26.83 23.77 -49.53
CA THR A 825 27.38 24.60 -48.43
C THR A 825 26.97 24.11 -47.05
N SER A 826 26.08 23.10 -46.98
CA SER A 826 25.51 22.58 -45.73
C SER A 826 24.82 23.68 -44.88
N ALA A 827 24.19 24.64 -45.56
CA ALA A 827 23.51 25.77 -44.93
C ALA A 827 22.11 25.97 -45.53
N TYR A 828 21.20 26.53 -44.73
CA TYR A 828 19.86 26.92 -45.19
C TYR A 828 19.90 28.33 -45.79
N VAL A 829 19.28 28.52 -46.95
CA VAL A 829 19.24 29.79 -47.70
C VAL A 829 17.80 30.31 -47.74
N ILE A 830 17.62 31.61 -47.50
CA ILE A 830 16.32 32.30 -47.56
C ILE A 830 16.17 32.98 -48.93
N TYR A 831 15.03 32.75 -49.58
CA TYR A 831 14.62 33.28 -50.87
C TYR A 831 13.45 34.25 -50.69
N THR A 832 13.47 35.36 -51.41
CA THR A 832 12.39 36.37 -51.42
C THR A 832 11.54 36.32 -52.69
N ASP A 833 11.84 35.37 -53.59
CA ASP A 833 11.14 35.11 -54.84
C ASP A 833 10.72 33.64 -54.92
N ARG A 834 9.43 33.40 -55.18
CA ARG A 834 8.82 32.05 -55.19
C ARG A 834 9.34 31.19 -56.34
N ASN A 835 9.63 31.78 -57.50
CA ASN A 835 10.09 31.04 -58.67
C ASN A 835 11.57 30.64 -58.53
N ALA A 836 12.39 31.49 -57.91
CA ALA A 836 13.78 31.20 -57.57
C ALA A 836 13.89 30.08 -56.53
N TRP A 837 12.97 30.05 -55.54
CA TRP A 837 12.90 28.95 -54.58
C TRP A 837 12.48 27.62 -55.23
N LEU A 838 11.50 27.63 -56.15
CA LEU A 838 11.06 26.43 -56.87
C LEU A 838 12.11 25.90 -57.88
N ALA A 839 12.95 26.79 -58.42
CA ALA A 839 14.01 26.45 -59.36
C ALA A 839 15.23 25.79 -58.66
N ASP A 840 15.41 26.03 -57.36
CA ASP A 840 16.44 25.40 -56.54
C ASP A 840 15.98 24.01 -56.08
N GLN A 841 15.94 23.06 -57.02
CA GLN A 841 15.43 21.69 -56.88
C GLN A 841 16.29 20.78 -55.97
N LEU A 842 16.43 21.08 -54.67
CA LEU A 842 17.20 20.23 -53.75
C LEU A 842 16.55 20.07 -52.36
N THR A 843 15.92 18.89 -52.17
CA THR A 843 15.65 18.17 -50.90
C THR A 843 15.22 18.99 -49.67
N MET A 844 13.92 19.01 -49.38
CA MET A 844 13.44 19.24 -48.02
C MET A 844 13.64 17.96 -47.19
N LEU A 845 14.25 18.07 -46.02
CA LEU A 845 14.28 16.99 -45.03
C LEU A 845 12.92 16.99 -44.30
N ALA A 846 12.22 15.85 -44.26
CA ALA A 846 11.05 15.70 -43.40
C ALA A 846 11.47 15.98 -41.95
N ILE A 847 10.62 16.70 -41.20
CA ILE A 847 10.83 16.99 -39.79
C ILE A 847 11.04 15.65 -39.05
N GLY A 848 12.25 15.42 -38.51
CA GLY A 848 12.59 14.21 -37.74
C GLY A 848 13.32 13.08 -38.49
N SER A 849 13.70 13.22 -39.77
CA SER A 849 14.49 12.18 -40.46
C SER A 849 15.96 12.15 -40.02
N THR A 850 16.51 10.94 -39.80
CA THR A 850 17.93 10.69 -39.45
C THR A 850 18.80 10.21 -40.61
N THR A 851 18.28 10.12 -41.85
CA THR A 851 19.04 9.67 -43.02
C THR A 851 18.98 10.67 -44.18
N THR A 852 20.11 10.85 -44.88
CA THR A 852 20.20 11.67 -46.10
C THR A 852 19.25 11.16 -47.20
N PRO A 853 18.46 12.03 -47.86
CA PRO A 853 17.57 11.61 -48.96
C PRO A 853 18.37 11.12 -50.18
N ALA A 854 17.89 10.07 -50.86
CA ALA A 854 18.39 9.72 -52.18
C ALA A 854 17.88 10.72 -53.24
N SER A 855 18.68 10.99 -54.27
CA SER A 855 18.36 11.97 -55.33
C SER A 855 17.02 11.64 -56.01
N GLY A 856 16.07 12.57 -56.00
CA GLY A 856 14.79 12.46 -56.72
C GLY A 856 13.53 12.70 -55.89
N ALA A 857 13.62 12.96 -54.59
CA ALA A 857 12.47 13.37 -53.78
C ALA A 857 12.05 14.83 -54.10
N THR A 858 10.87 15.02 -54.67
CA THR A 858 10.29 16.35 -54.94
C THR A 858 9.54 16.90 -53.73
N ALA A 859 9.63 18.21 -53.51
CA ALA A 859 9.10 18.92 -52.34
C ALA A 859 7.58 18.74 -52.15
N LEU A 860 7.16 18.60 -50.89
CA LEU A 860 5.77 18.78 -50.47
C LEU A 860 5.49 20.29 -50.32
N LEU A 861 4.31 20.74 -50.77
CA LEU A 861 3.74 21.99 -50.28
C LEU A 861 3.29 21.75 -48.83
N PRO A 862 3.44 22.70 -47.90
CA PRO A 862 2.82 22.60 -46.59
C PRO A 862 1.30 22.53 -46.77
N ASP A 863 0.65 21.51 -46.20
CA ASP A 863 -0.80 21.51 -46.06
C ASP A 863 -1.18 22.68 -45.13
N ASP A 864 -2.03 23.59 -45.60
CA ASP A 864 -2.59 24.65 -44.76
C ASP A 864 -3.44 24.00 -43.65
N TYR A 865 -3.18 24.41 -42.41
CA TYR A 865 -3.79 23.86 -41.21
C TYR A 865 -5.30 24.18 -41.23
N ASP A 866 -6.13 23.14 -41.32
CA ASP A 866 -7.58 23.23 -41.27
C ASP A 866 -8.03 23.95 -39.99
N ASP A 867 -8.85 24.99 -40.14
CA ASP A 867 -9.45 25.73 -39.04
C ASP A 867 -10.39 24.78 -38.27
N VAL A 868 -10.18 24.65 -36.95
CA VAL A 868 -10.90 23.70 -36.10
C VAL A 868 -12.35 24.17 -35.93
N GLY A 869 -13.20 23.85 -36.92
CA GLY A 869 -14.52 24.45 -36.97
C GLY A 869 -15.51 23.92 -38.01
N SER A 870 -15.32 22.72 -38.58
CA SER A 870 -16.38 22.09 -39.40
C SER A 870 -16.27 20.56 -39.36
N GLN A 871 -17.32 19.90 -38.86
CA GLN A 871 -17.44 18.44 -38.85
C GLN A 871 -17.78 17.94 -40.27
N PRO A 872 -17.06 16.96 -40.85
CA PRO A 872 -17.55 16.27 -42.02
C PRO A 872 -18.67 15.30 -41.62
N THR A 873 -19.87 15.59 -42.11
CA THR A 873 -21.07 14.77 -41.95
C THR A 873 -20.97 13.44 -42.71
N THR A 874 -21.15 12.34 -41.99
CA THR A 874 -21.72 11.04 -42.41
C THR A 874 -21.13 10.27 -43.62
N ASN A 875 -20.21 9.32 -43.31
CA ASN A 875 -19.98 7.96 -43.89
C ASN A 875 -19.55 7.83 -45.39
N PRO A 876 -18.74 6.81 -45.82
CA PRO A 876 -18.24 5.63 -45.11
C PRO A 876 -16.72 5.37 -45.23
N GLN A 877 -16.02 5.26 -44.10
CA GLN A 877 -14.74 4.53 -44.06
C GLN A 877 -15.04 3.04 -44.15
N GLY A 878 -14.90 2.45 -45.35
CA GLY A 878 -14.98 1.01 -45.52
C GLY A 878 -13.77 0.33 -44.87
N ALA A 879 -13.90 -0.02 -43.60
CA ALA A 879 -12.92 -0.84 -42.89
C ALA A 879 -12.92 -2.25 -43.46
N TRP A 880 -11.78 -2.71 -43.98
CA TRP A 880 -11.59 -4.12 -44.34
C TRP A 880 -11.16 -4.89 -43.08
N LEU A 881 -11.86 -6.00 -42.81
CA LEU A 881 -11.55 -6.93 -41.72
C LEU A 881 -10.28 -7.73 -42.06
N SER A 882 -9.37 -7.82 -41.09
CA SER A 882 -8.13 -8.61 -41.16
C SER A 882 -8.41 -10.05 -41.60
N GLY A 883 -7.78 -10.51 -42.69
CA GLY A 883 -7.76 -11.94 -43.07
C GLY A 883 -8.00 -12.31 -44.54
N GLN A 884 -8.05 -11.39 -45.51
CA GLN A 884 -8.12 -11.74 -46.94
C GLN A 884 -6.78 -11.61 -47.66
N THR A 885 -6.40 -12.65 -48.41
CA THR A 885 -5.21 -12.69 -49.28
C THR A 885 -5.37 -11.72 -50.46
N ALA A 886 -4.31 -10.96 -50.78
CA ALA A 886 -4.30 -9.87 -51.76
C ALA A 886 -4.78 -10.28 -53.17
N GLY A 887 -5.81 -9.60 -53.66
CA GLY A 887 -6.26 -9.69 -55.04
C GLY A 887 -7.58 -8.96 -55.28
N ILE A 888 -7.55 -7.63 -55.41
CA ILE A 888 -8.69 -6.86 -55.89
C ILE A 888 -8.40 -6.41 -57.33
N SER A 889 -8.87 -7.21 -58.29
CA SER A 889 -8.96 -6.79 -59.70
C SER A 889 -10.37 -6.27 -59.98
N GLY A 890 -10.51 -5.01 -60.36
CA GLY A 890 -11.71 -4.51 -61.05
C GLY A 890 -12.83 -3.85 -60.23
N SER A 891 -12.62 -3.42 -58.99
CA SER A 891 -13.61 -2.58 -58.29
C SER A 891 -13.34 -1.08 -58.55
N ALA A 892 -14.10 -0.50 -59.49
CA ALA A 892 -14.14 0.94 -59.71
C ALA A 892 -15.00 1.62 -58.65
N PHE A 893 -14.42 2.47 -57.79
CA PHE A 893 -15.17 3.24 -56.80
C PHE A 893 -15.31 4.70 -57.25
N THR A 894 -16.52 5.16 -57.57
CA THR A 894 -16.75 6.53 -58.06
C THR A 894 -17.29 7.38 -56.93
N ALA A 895 -16.52 8.33 -56.42
CA ALA A 895 -16.98 9.32 -55.44
C ALA A 895 -17.10 10.70 -56.12
N PRO A 896 -18.30 11.32 -56.18
CA PRO A 896 -18.44 12.70 -56.61
C PRO A 896 -18.04 13.67 -55.48
N LEU A 897 -17.29 14.72 -55.82
CA LEU A 897 -16.97 15.82 -54.89
C LEU A 897 -17.96 16.95 -55.17
N TYR A 898 -18.71 17.38 -54.14
CA TYR A 898 -19.62 18.52 -54.24
C TYR A 898 -19.14 19.64 -53.32
N ASP A 899 -19.03 20.84 -53.88
CA ASP A 899 -18.77 22.07 -53.15
C ASP A 899 -20.05 22.49 -52.41
N VAL A 900 -20.01 22.55 -51.09
CA VAL A 900 -21.09 23.10 -50.27
C VAL A 900 -20.46 24.21 -49.44
N ASP A 901 -20.86 25.43 -49.77
CA ASP A 901 -20.53 26.71 -49.12
C ASP A 901 -19.16 27.33 -49.44
N GLY A 902 -19.09 28.02 -50.60
CA GLY A 902 -18.63 29.42 -50.74
C GLY A 902 -17.25 29.84 -50.20
N GLY A 903 -16.44 28.91 -49.70
CA GLY A 903 -15.09 29.08 -49.20
C GLY A 903 -14.06 28.60 -50.21
N SER A 904 -12.89 29.24 -50.20
CA SER A 904 -11.75 28.86 -51.02
C SER A 904 -11.26 27.46 -50.64
N GLU A 905 -11.30 26.55 -51.62
CA GLU A 905 -10.71 25.20 -51.64
C GLU A 905 -11.58 24.05 -51.11
N SER A 906 -12.24 23.33 -52.02
CA SER A 906 -12.86 22.04 -51.73
C SER A 906 -11.82 20.92 -51.91
N ASN A 907 -11.18 20.51 -50.81
CA ASN A 907 -10.27 19.37 -50.78
C ASN A 907 -11.03 18.08 -50.51
N ALA A 908 -10.73 17.04 -51.29
CA ALA A 908 -11.20 15.71 -50.95
C ALA A 908 -10.07 14.70 -51.05
N SER A 909 -9.91 13.94 -49.97
CA SER A 909 -8.94 12.86 -49.86
C SER A 909 -9.66 11.53 -49.69
N ILE A 910 -9.13 10.49 -50.33
CA ILE A 910 -9.52 9.10 -50.06
C ILE A 910 -8.31 8.38 -49.50
N ASN A 911 -8.50 7.81 -48.30
CA ASN A 911 -7.47 7.07 -47.59
C ASN A 911 -7.85 5.59 -47.55
N TYR A 912 -6.93 4.72 -47.98
CA TYR A 912 -7.07 3.28 -47.87
C TYR A 912 -6.13 2.75 -46.78
N TYR A 913 -6.67 1.90 -45.89
CA TYR A 913 -5.97 1.30 -44.75
C TYR A 913 -6.18 -0.22 -44.72
N GLY A 914 -5.23 -0.95 -44.11
CA GLY A 914 -5.49 -2.25 -43.50
C GLY A 914 -5.34 -3.47 -44.42
N TRP A 915 -4.15 -3.70 -44.96
CA TRP A 915 -3.80 -5.02 -45.52
C TRP A 915 -3.12 -5.88 -44.46
N ALA A 916 -3.59 -7.11 -44.23
CA ALA A 916 -3.01 -7.99 -43.22
C ALA A 916 -1.86 -8.83 -43.79
N GLY A 917 -0.73 -8.88 -43.06
CA GLY A 917 0.40 -9.77 -43.32
C GLY A 917 1.70 -9.06 -43.69
N THR A 918 2.82 -9.77 -43.55
CA THR A 918 4.15 -9.28 -43.88
C THR A 918 4.59 -9.83 -45.24
N THR A 919 5.14 -8.99 -46.11
CA THR A 919 5.64 -9.46 -47.42
C THR A 919 6.83 -10.40 -47.24
N THR A 920 6.80 -11.60 -47.81
CA THR A 920 7.93 -12.55 -47.71
C THR A 920 9.00 -12.35 -48.79
N ALA A 921 8.68 -11.60 -49.86
CA ALA A 921 9.58 -11.21 -50.93
C ALA A 921 9.23 -9.78 -51.40
N ALA A 922 10.15 -9.09 -52.08
CA ALA A 922 9.87 -7.76 -52.61
C ALA A 922 8.76 -7.82 -53.69
N LYS A 923 7.73 -7.00 -53.55
CA LYS A 923 6.53 -6.96 -54.42
C LYS A 923 6.42 -5.59 -55.12
N THR A 924 5.40 -5.42 -55.97
CA THR A 924 5.17 -4.15 -56.69
C THR A 924 3.75 -3.66 -56.44
N LEU A 925 3.62 -2.47 -55.86
CA LEU A 925 2.37 -1.72 -55.78
C LEU A 925 2.10 -1.03 -57.12
N SER A 926 0.92 -1.19 -57.71
CA SER A 926 0.49 -0.44 -58.90
C SER A 926 -0.86 0.24 -58.68
N LEU A 927 -0.97 1.50 -59.06
CA LEU A 927 -2.18 2.33 -58.92
C LEU A 927 -2.42 3.08 -60.23
N THR A 928 -3.68 3.24 -60.65
CA THR A 928 -4.02 4.17 -61.73
C THR A 928 -5.14 5.08 -61.25
N ALA A 929 -4.98 6.39 -61.43
CA ALA A 929 -6.00 7.38 -61.11
C ALA A 929 -6.33 8.21 -62.35
N ALA A 930 -7.61 8.52 -62.54
CA ALA A 930 -8.09 9.36 -63.63
C ALA A 930 -8.82 10.58 -63.08
N PHE A 931 -8.56 11.73 -63.69
CA PHE A 931 -9.08 13.03 -63.31
C PHE A 931 -9.77 13.68 -64.51
N THR A 932 -10.92 14.33 -64.26
CA THR A 932 -11.69 15.05 -65.28
C THR A 932 -12.06 16.44 -64.74
N ALA A 933 -11.33 17.47 -65.14
CA ALA A 933 -11.68 18.86 -64.83
C ALA A 933 -12.65 19.43 -65.87
N VAL A 934 -13.68 20.16 -65.43
CA VAL A 934 -14.48 21.03 -66.28
C VAL A 934 -14.23 22.48 -65.86
N GLY A 935 -13.36 23.19 -66.61
CA GLY A 935 -13.20 24.64 -66.48
C GLY A 935 -11.92 25.19 -65.84
N GLY A 936 -10.81 24.44 -65.76
CA GLY A 936 -9.52 24.96 -65.32
C GLY A 936 -8.42 23.91 -65.19
N ALA A 937 -7.19 24.35 -64.89
CA ALA A 937 -6.08 23.45 -64.58
C ALA A 937 -6.27 22.83 -63.18
N GLY A 938 -5.99 21.53 -63.07
CA GLY A 938 -6.13 20.77 -61.83
C GLY A 938 -4.85 20.00 -61.50
N TYR A 939 -4.64 19.76 -60.22
CA TYR A 939 -3.51 18.99 -59.72
C TYR A 939 -4.01 17.84 -58.85
N MET A 940 -3.46 16.65 -59.06
CA MET A 940 -3.78 15.48 -58.26
C MET A 940 -2.48 14.92 -57.68
N PRO A 941 -2.12 15.28 -56.45
CA PRO A 941 -1.07 14.60 -55.72
C PRO A 941 -1.54 13.22 -55.27
N ILE A 942 -0.70 12.23 -55.53
CA ILE A 942 -0.85 10.88 -55.03
C ILE A 942 0.26 10.69 -54.00
N THR A 943 -0.14 10.37 -52.78
CA THR A 943 0.77 10.06 -51.67
C THR A 943 0.56 8.63 -51.21
N TYR A 944 1.63 7.96 -50.84
CA TYR A 944 1.53 6.71 -50.11
C TYR A 944 2.63 6.65 -49.06
N THR A 945 2.30 6.03 -47.93
CA THR A 945 3.20 5.82 -46.81
C THR A 945 3.39 4.33 -46.63
N LEU A 946 4.64 3.89 -46.56
CA LEU A 946 5.05 2.51 -46.33
C LEU A 946 6.01 2.50 -45.13
N ASP A 947 5.64 1.82 -44.05
CA ASP A 947 6.44 1.72 -42.81
C ASP A 947 7.01 3.09 -42.36
N GLY A 948 6.13 4.10 -42.27
CA GLY A 948 6.48 5.45 -41.82
C GLY A 948 7.21 6.33 -42.84
N SER A 949 7.55 5.81 -44.03
CA SER A 949 8.16 6.58 -45.11
C SER A 949 7.13 7.01 -46.15
N THR A 950 6.96 8.32 -46.35
CA THR A 950 5.98 8.87 -47.30
C THR A 950 6.62 9.24 -48.63
N TRP A 951 5.94 8.87 -49.71
CA TRP A 951 6.32 9.16 -51.08
C TRP A 951 5.17 9.87 -51.76
N SER A 952 5.48 10.87 -52.59
CA SER A 952 4.47 11.64 -53.33
C SER A 952 4.84 11.77 -54.79
N THR A 953 3.82 11.85 -55.64
CA THR A 953 3.95 12.29 -57.03
C THR A 953 2.82 13.25 -57.36
N LEU A 954 3.11 14.26 -58.19
CA LEU A 954 2.12 15.23 -58.61
C LEU A 954 1.74 14.98 -60.07
N VAL A 955 0.44 14.83 -60.34
CA VAL A 955 -0.09 14.84 -61.70
C VAL A 955 -0.69 16.21 -61.96
N ALA A 956 -0.05 16.99 -62.81
CA ALA A 956 -0.57 18.27 -63.27
C ALA A 956 -1.36 18.07 -64.57
N GLN A 957 -2.56 18.64 -64.68
CA GLN A 957 -3.30 18.63 -65.94
C GLN A 957 -3.81 20.02 -66.34
N THR A 958 -3.64 20.33 -67.63
CA THR A 958 -4.05 21.60 -68.26
C THR A 958 -5.27 21.47 -69.20
N SER A 959 -5.93 20.30 -69.30
CA SER A 959 -7.18 20.13 -70.09
C SER A 959 -8.09 18.99 -69.58
N THR A 960 -9.22 18.70 -70.25
CA THR A 960 -10.45 18.12 -69.67
C THR A 960 -10.44 16.68 -69.14
N THR A 961 -9.45 15.80 -69.45
CA THR A 961 -9.35 14.44 -68.83
C THR A 961 -7.92 13.88 -68.88
N ALA A 962 -7.33 13.43 -67.78
CA ALA A 962 -6.03 12.73 -67.74
C ALA A 962 -6.07 11.52 -66.81
N SER A 963 -5.27 10.52 -67.13
CA SER A 963 -4.97 9.41 -66.24
C SER A 963 -3.47 9.29 -66.01
N ALA A 964 -3.10 8.90 -64.79
CA ALA A 964 -1.73 8.58 -64.44
C ALA A 964 -1.70 7.22 -63.75
N SER A 965 -0.77 6.36 -64.17
CA SER A 965 -0.46 5.11 -63.52
C SER A 965 0.85 5.25 -62.76
N TYR A 966 0.86 4.78 -61.52
CA TYR A 966 2.00 4.79 -60.63
C TYR A 966 2.35 3.36 -60.22
N SER A 967 3.65 3.05 -60.16
CA SER A 967 4.12 1.77 -59.62
C SER A 967 5.33 1.96 -58.70
N ALA A 968 5.34 1.31 -57.55
CA ALA A 968 6.46 1.31 -56.60
C ALA A 968 6.80 -0.10 -56.13
N SER A 969 8.08 -0.36 -55.84
CA SER A 969 8.50 -1.63 -55.24
C SER A 969 8.33 -1.59 -53.73
N VAL A 970 7.69 -2.60 -53.17
CA VAL A 970 7.52 -2.85 -51.73
C VAL A 970 8.57 -3.88 -51.31
N PRO A 971 9.53 -3.56 -50.43
CA PRO A 971 10.57 -4.49 -50.01
C PRO A 971 10.01 -5.71 -49.26
N SER A 972 10.73 -6.83 -49.25
CA SER A 972 10.39 -7.98 -48.39
C SER A 972 10.53 -7.63 -46.91
N GLY A 973 9.64 -8.13 -46.06
CA GLY A 973 9.62 -7.90 -44.62
C GLY A 973 8.75 -6.72 -44.20
N THR A 974 8.15 -6.00 -45.16
CA THR A 974 7.23 -4.87 -44.91
C THR A 974 5.92 -5.39 -44.33
N ASP A 975 5.46 -4.82 -43.22
CA ASP A 975 4.14 -5.07 -42.64
C ASP A 975 3.09 -4.27 -43.42
N LEU A 976 2.21 -4.98 -44.12
CA LEU A 976 1.23 -4.34 -45.00
C LEU A 976 0.13 -3.61 -44.23
N SER A 977 0.02 -3.82 -42.91
CA SER A 977 -0.99 -3.15 -42.08
C SER A 977 -0.67 -1.67 -41.87
N ASN A 978 0.60 -1.28 -42.00
CA ASN A 978 1.08 0.09 -41.91
C ASN A 978 1.05 0.86 -43.24
N VAL A 979 0.60 0.22 -44.33
CA VAL A 979 0.58 0.86 -45.65
C VAL A 979 -0.67 1.72 -45.78
N VAL A 980 -0.45 3.01 -46.03
CA VAL A 980 -1.51 4.00 -46.24
C VAL A 980 -1.37 4.58 -47.63
N VAL A 981 -2.44 4.54 -48.42
CA VAL A 981 -2.49 5.25 -49.70
C VAL A 981 -3.49 6.38 -49.59
N SER A 982 -3.01 7.61 -49.78
CA SER A 982 -3.78 8.84 -49.67
C SER A 982 -3.73 9.57 -51.01
N ILE A 983 -4.90 9.75 -51.63
CA ILE A 983 -5.02 10.47 -52.90
C ILE A 983 -5.85 11.71 -52.64
N SER A 984 -5.33 12.87 -53.01
CA SER A 984 -6.02 14.16 -52.89
C SER A 984 -6.08 14.83 -54.26
N ALA A 985 -7.14 15.59 -54.53
CA ALA A 985 -7.27 16.36 -55.76
C ALA A 985 -7.56 17.83 -55.44
N PHE A 986 -6.87 18.73 -56.15
CA PHE A 986 -6.91 20.18 -55.96
C PHE A 986 -7.24 20.87 -57.29
N SER A 987 -8.03 21.93 -57.23
CA SER A 987 -8.27 22.83 -58.38
C SER A 987 -7.54 24.15 -58.17
N ALA A 988 -6.86 24.67 -59.20
CA ALA A 988 -5.96 25.81 -59.06
C ALA A 988 -6.65 27.18 -58.95
N THR A 989 -7.98 27.27 -59.08
CA THR A 989 -8.70 28.55 -59.01
C THR A 989 -10.17 28.36 -58.60
N PRO A 990 -10.61 28.86 -57.44
CA PRO A 990 -12.02 28.90 -57.09
C PRO A 990 -12.64 30.16 -57.71
N ALA A 991 -13.32 30.01 -58.85
CA ALA A 991 -14.30 31.00 -59.29
C ALA A 991 -15.69 30.43 -59.05
N ALA A 992 -16.62 31.25 -58.54
CA ALA A 992 -17.97 30.82 -58.21
C ALA A 992 -18.67 30.18 -59.43
N GLY A 993 -19.12 28.93 -59.28
CA GLY A 993 -19.90 28.21 -60.32
C GLY A 993 -19.16 27.12 -61.10
N HIS A 994 -17.94 26.72 -60.71
CA HIS A 994 -17.23 25.58 -61.30
C HIS A 994 -17.42 24.29 -60.49
N THR A 995 -17.62 23.15 -61.16
CA THR A 995 -17.66 21.82 -60.55
C THR A 995 -16.54 20.94 -61.12
N SER A 996 -15.67 20.45 -60.25
CA SER A 996 -14.64 19.46 -60.58
C SER A 996 -15.05 18.10 -60.03
N SER A 997 -14.95 17.04 -60.85
CA SER A 997 -15.20 15.68 -60.40
C SER A 997 -13.97 14.81 -60.65
N ALA A 998 -13.42 14.23 -59.59
CA ALA A 998 -12.35 13.25 -59.70
C ALA A 998 -12.99 11.85 -59.73
N ARG A 999 -12.71 11.06 -60.77
CA ARG A 999 -13.17 9.66 -60.82
C ARG A 999 -11.99 8.73 -60.67
N ILE A 1000 -11.73 8.33 -59.42
CA ILE A 1000 -10.66 7.40 -59.11
C ILE A 1000 -11.10 5.99 -59.52
N THR A 1001 -10.35 5.34 -60.41
CA THR A 1001 -10.62 3.95 -60.80
C THR A 1001 -9.39 3.13 -60.48
N VAL A 1002 -9.36 2.48 -59.31
CA VAL A 1002 -8.30 1.52 -58.97
C VAL A 1002 -8.52 0.28 -59.82
N SER A 1003 -7.89 0.25 -60.98
CA SER A 1003 -8.11 -0.82 -61.96
C SER A 1003 -7.41 -2.12 -61.58
N ASN A 1004 -6.27 -2.07 -60.88
CA ASN A 1004 -5.59 -3.26 -60.39
C ASN A 1004 -4.61 -2.92 -59.26
N LEU A 1005 -4.95 -3.27 -58.02
CA LEU A 1005 -4.02 -3.23 -56.90
C LEU A 1005 -3.58 -4.67 -56.62
N GLN A 1006 -2.44 -5.07 -57.17
CA GLN A 1006 -1.87 -6.40 -56.94
C GLN A 1006 -0.60 -6.30 -56.11
N ILE A 1007 -0.69 -6.69 -54.84
CA ILE A 1007 0.48 -7.09 -54.04
C ILE A 1007 0.62 -8.60 -54.27
N ALA A 1008 1.10 -9.00 -55.45
CA ALA A 1008 1.30 -10.42 -55.78
C ALA A 1008 2.41 -11.02 -54.91
#